data_AF-A0AAU3Q0H8-F1
#
_entry.id   AF-A0AAU3Q0H8-F1
#
_cell.length_a   1.000
_cell.length_b   1.000
_cell.length_c   1.000
_cell.angle_alpha   90.00
_cell.angle_beta   90.00
_cell.angle_gamma   90.00
#
_symmetry.space_group_name_H-M   'P 1'
#
loop_
_entity.id
_entity.type
_entity.pdbx_description
1 polymer ?
#
loop_
_entity_poly.entity_id
_entity_poly.type
_entity_poly.pdbx_seq_one_letter_code
_entity_poly.pdbx_strand_id
1 'polypeptide(L)'
;MVTDVIDVVAEFAIDRTAVWDLLLEPQTYPRIFPGIGACEPLESVDGHTMLRFRVGTAELGIRTHTVRVVIGRIRDGFELQCPTEGSFASVRLLGDDQRTRVIITFFAPTRMHPALADMSNAVVADWTHNGLQRIEDLVLGANTSVVVNGEDSPVRRRAEVAKQIVSSGVMRAYRIDRGIKQLRRLSEWGFNLAGGYAAAAAYSPARAAMVDGHVTRTFDEMHRRTNALAAAMHANGLAAGDAIGLLARNHGGMVEVMVAAGKLGVDVALLNTGLPTRRIEEVVQRDKLSALFVDAEFDHLVQYLHSDIARYASDIRAPGTGHLTVDDLIEQRHETFPRPTHPGKLIVLTSGTSGTPKGARRPHPKGFATVAALLSRIPMRIDDTMLIPAPLFHTWGLAALQLSTALRATVVLPAQFDAEDCLRLIAEHRVTTFIAVPIMVHRILELPVHIRERYDTSSLRVVASCGAPLAANTVLRFMDGFGDILYNVYGSTEVSWASVADPSDLRAAPTTAGRPPLGTRVAVLGPDLKPLPVGATGHIFVSNHMLFDGYVNSAPPNEADGMIDTGDLGYLDATGRLYIDGRDDEMIISGGENVFPRPVEEALAYLPQVSEVAVVGVPDLEYGQRLAAFVVKHEGSGLDSDMVRSYIRHRLSRFSVPRDVTFLSSLPRGETGKILKRLLIGPGAADPPIIGTVAPGTP
;
A
#
# COMPACT_ATOMS: atom_id res chain seq x y z
N MET A 1 -9.96 -28.71 29.30
CA MET A 1 -9.33 -27.40 29.56
C MET A 1 -7.83 -27.56 29.44
N VAL A 2 -7.12 -26.47 29.14
CA VAL A 2 -5.66 -26.44 29.08
C VAL A 2 -5.07 -26.77 30.45
N THR A 3 -4.18 -27.76 30.53
CA THR A 3 -3.49 -28.17 31.76
C THR A 3 -2.20 -27.36 31.97
N ASP A 4 -1.67 -27.42 33.19
CA ASP A 4 -0.41 -26.75 33.54
C ASP A 4 0.82 -27.30 32.82
N VAL A 5 0.74 -28.52 32.29
CA VAL A 5 1.81 -29.12 31.47
C VAL A 5 1.18 -29.75 30.24
N ILE A 6 1.76 -29.46 29.08
CA ILE A 6 1.38 -30.08 27.80
C ILE A 6 2.66 -30.47 27.06
N ASP A 7 2.79 -31.75 26.75
CA ASP A 7 3.87 -32.27 25.91
C ASP A 7 3.38 -32.48 24.48
N VAL A 8 4.13 -31.93 23.52
CA VAL A 8 3.91 -32.10 22.09
C VAL A 8 5.17 -32.71 21.49
N VAL A 9 5.02 -33.80 20.76
CA VAL A 9 6.12 -34.46 20.05
C VAL A 9 5.82 -34.46 18.56
N ALA A 10 6.80 -34.07 17.76
CA ALA A 10 6.75 -34.13 16.30
C ALA A 10 8.02 -34.77 15.76
N GLU A 11 7.89 -35.55 14.68
CA GLU A 11 8.99 -36.21 14.00
C GLU A 11 8.96 -35.85 12.51
N PHE A 12 10.10 -35.45 11.97
CA PHE A 12 10.26 -34.93 10.62
C PHE A 12 11.42 -35.64 9.92
N ALA A 13 11.35 -35.77 8.60
CA ALA A 13 12.40 -36.35 7.75
C ALA A 13 13.31 -35.26 7.18
N ILE A 14 13.79 -34.36 8.04
CA ILE A 14 14.63 -33.20 7.72
C ILE A 14 15.77 -33.05 8.72
N ASP A 15 16.82 -32.34 8.30
CA ASP A 15 18.02 -32.07 9.10
C ASP A 15 17.70 -31.31 10.40
N ARG A 16 18.28 -31.79 11.50
CA ARG A 16 18.12 -31.19 12.83
C ARG A 16 18.68 -29.77 12.90
N THR A 17 19.76 -29.49 12.17
CA THR A 17 20.40 -28.17 12.21
C THR A 17 19.51 -27.11 11.57
N ALA A 18 18.89 -27.42 10.42
CA ALA A 18 17.92 -26.55 9.77
C ALA A 18 16.72 -26.23 10.68
N VAL A 19 16.16 -27.22 11.38
CA VAL A 19 15.06 -27.01 12.34
C VAL A 19 15.52 -26.17 13.54
N TRP A 20 16.72 -26.44 14.05
CA TRP A 20 17.32 -25.70 15.16
C TRP A 20 17.48 -24.21 14.83
N ASP A 21 18.05 -23.90 13.66
CA ASP A 21 18.30 -22.53 13.23
C ASP A 21 16.99 -21.76 13.04
N LEU A 22 15.99 -22.36 12.40
CA LEU A 22 14.67 -21.74 12.22
C LEU A 22 13.95 -21.48 13.55
N LEU A 23 14.03 -22.40 14.52
CA LEU A 23 13.41 -22.23 15.84
C LEU A 23 14.10 -21.17 16.71
N LEU A 24 15.38 -20.89 16.49
CA LEU A 24 16.08 -19.82 17.18
C LEU A 24 15.95 -18.45 16.48
N GLU A 25 15.51 -18.42 15.23
CA GLU A 25 15.29 -17.19 14.49
C GLU A 25 13.99 -16.49 14.95
N PRO A 26 14.05 -15.26 15.50
CA PRO A 26 12.87 -14.57 16.03
C PRO A 26 11.77 -14.37 14.99
N GLN A 27 12.15 -14.12 13.73
CA GLN A 27 11.20 -13.84 12.65
C GLN A 27 10.36 -15.06 12.26
N THR A 28 10.85 -16.27 12.53
CA THR A 28 10.12 -17.51 12.24
C THR A 28 8.80 -17.55 12.99
N TYR A 29 8.77 -17.13 14.25
CA TYR A 29 7.59 -17.23 15.10
C TYR A 29 6.34 -16.54 14.53
N PRO A 30 6.36 -15.23 14.21
CA PRO A 30 5.20 -14.56 13.62
C PRO A 30 4.88 -15.02 12.19
N ARG A 31 5.86 -15.58 11.47
CA ARG A 31 5.66 -16.10 10.11
C ARG A 31 4.84 -17.40 10.11
N ILE A 32 5.08 -18.31 11.06
CA ILE A 32 4.53 -19.67 10.97
C ILE A 32 3.56 -20.07 12.09
N PHE A 33 3.50 -19.31 13.19
CA PHE A 33 2.61 -19.59 14.32
C PHE A 33 1.49 -18.54 14.42
N PRO A 34 0.24 -18.87 14.03
CA PRO A 34 -0.90 -17.97 14.16
C PRO A 34 -1.07 -17.44 15.59
N GLY A 35 -1.42 -16.17 15.74
CA GLY A 35 -1.58 -15.54 17.06
C GLY A 35 -0.30 -14.99 17.67
N ILE A 36 0.87 -15.22 17.06
CA ILE A 36 2.07 -14.43 17.33
C ILE A 36 2.14 -13.35 16.24
N GLY A 37 1.86 -12.10 16.60
CA GLY A 37 1.80 -10.99 15.64
C GLY A 37 3.15 -10.31 15.40
N ALA A 38 4.09 -10.44 16.33
CA ALA A 38 5.46 -9.97 16.22
C ALA A 38 6.37 -10.71 17.21
N CYS A 39 7.63 -10.87 16.84
CA CYS A 39 8.70 -11.35 17.72
C CYS A 39 9.96 -10.54 17.42
N GLU A 40 10.26 -9.57 18.28
CA GLU A 40 11.35 -8.61 18.06
C GLU A 40 12.52 -8.92 19.00
N PRO A 41 13.76 -8.97 18.50
CA PRO A 41 14.92 -9.03 19.37
C PRO A 41 15.05 -7.75 20.22
N LEU A 42 15.43 -7.94 21.47
CA LEU A 42 15.77 -6.89 22.43
C LEU A 42 17.26 -6.97 22.74
N GLU A 43 17.77 -5.95 23.44
CA GLU A 43 19.15 -6.00 23.96
C GLU A 43 19.34 -7.20 24.87
N SER A 44 20.43 -7.92 24.64
CA SER A 44 20.80 -9.07 25.48
C SER A 44 21.10 -8.61 26.90
N VAL A 45 20.55 -9.34 27.87
CA VAL A 45 20.79 -9.09 29.30
C VAL A 45 21.55 -10.29 29.85
N ASP A 46 22.69 -10.05 30.50
CA ASP A 46 23.56 -11.09 31.08
C ASP A 46 24.02 -12.16 30.07
N GLY A 47 24.20 -11.78 28.81
CA GLY A 47 24.61 -12.70 27.73
C GLY A 47 23.50 -13.58 27.16
N HIS A 48 22.25 -13.41 27.62
CA HIS A 48 21.09 -14.11 27.09
C HIS A 48 20.34 -13.29 26.03
N THR A 49 19.91 -13.96 24.96
CA THR A 49 19.03 -13.36 23.95
C THR A 49 17.68 -13.04 24.57
N MET A 50 17.25 -11.79 24.42
CA MET A 50 15.95 -11.32 24.87
C MET A 50 15.07 -11.04 23.64
N LEU A 51 13.81 -11.47 23.70
CA LEU A 51 12.82 -11.32 22.64
C LEU A 51 11.57 -10.63 23.21
N ARG A 52 10.87 -9.88 22.38
CA ARG A 52 9.56 -9.30 22.68
C ARG A 52 8.52 -9.98 21.80
N PHE A 53 7.68 -10.80 22.42
CA PHE A 53 6.56 -11.45 21.75
C PHE A 53 5.32 -10.57 21.85
N ARG A 54 4.59 -10.41 20.74
CA ARG A 54 3.23 -9.86 20.71
C ARG A 54 2.28 -11.01 20.43
N VAL A 55 1.50 -11.42 21.43
CA VAL A 55 0.66 -12.62 21.39
C VAL A 55 -0.81 -12.24 21.54
N GLY A 56 -1.66 -12.81 20.70
CA GLY A 56 -3.11 -12.63 20.72
C GLY A 56 -3.68 -12.06 19.43
N THR A 57 -4.96 -11.71 19.47
CA THR A 57 -5.71 -11.13 18.34
C THR A 57 -6.46 -9.89 18.83
N ALA A 58 -6.97 -9.07 17.91
CA ALA A 58 -7.79 -7.93 18.30
C ALA A 58 -9.03 -8.35 19.12
N GLU A 59 -9.61 -9.52 18.82
CA GLU A 59 -10.81 -10.05 19.49
C GLU A 59 -10.50 -10.62 20.88
N LEU A 60 -9.40 -11.37 21.02
CA LEU A 60 -9.04 -12.03 22.28
C LEU A 60 -8.22 -11.12 23.22
N GLY A 61 -7.83 -9.94 22.73
CA GLY A 61 -6.85 -9.08 23.37
C GLY A 61 -5.43 -9.42 22.94
N ILE A 62 -4.53 -8.44 23.08
CA ILE A 62 -3.12 -8.60 22.73
C ILE A 62 -2.28 -8.37 24.00
N ARG A 63 -1.31 -9.24 24.20
CA ARG A 63 -0.32 -9.18 25.28
C ARG A 63 1.07 -9.07 24.68
N THR A 64 1.94 -8.38 25.40
CA THR A 64 3.34 -8.24 25.03
C THR A 64 4.20 -8.81 26.15
N HIS A 65 5.07 -9.74 25.79
CA HIS A 65 5.89 -10.51 26.71
C HIS A 65 7.35 -10.34 26.39
N THR A 66 8.16 -10.12 27.42
CA THR A 66 9.62 -10.19 27.30
C THR A 66 10.05 -11.61 27.61
N VAL A 67 10.69 -12.26 26.65
CA VAL A 67 11.08 -13.67 26.71
C VAL A 67 12.60 -13.77 26.59
N ARG A 68 13.21 -14.44 27.55
CA ARG A 68 14.61 -14.84 27.55
C ARG A 68 14.75 -16.21 26.91
N VAL A 69 15.66 -16.35 25.96
CA VAL A 69 16.01 -17.64 25.36
C VAL A 69 17.23 -18.21 26.09
N VAL A 70 17.06 -19.38 26.71
CA VAL A 70 18.14 -20.07 27.44
C VAL A 70 18.50 -21.34 26.70
N ILE A 71 19.65 -21.32 26.03
CA ILE A 71 20.14 -22.47 25.23
C ILE A 71 20.88 -23.46 26.15
N GLY A 72 20.55 -24.74 26.02
CA GLY A 72 21.21 -25.83 26.74
C GLY A 72 22.68 -25.98 26.36
N ARG A 73 23.50 -26.49 27.28
CA ARG A 73 24.97 -26.54 27.13
C ARG A 73 25.47 -27.30 25.89
N ILE A 74 24.72 -28.31 25.44
CA ILE A 74 25.10 -29.16 24.30
C ILE A 74 24.29 -28.81 23.04
N ARG A 75 23.50 -27.71 23.06
CA ARG A 75 22.58 -27.32 21.98
C ARG A 75 21.60 -28.45 21.58
N ASP A 76 21.18 -29.21 22.58
CA ASP A 76 20.18 -30.28 22.50
C ASP A 76 18.75 -29.77 22.81
N GLY A 77 18.64 -28.53 23.29
CA GLY A 77 17.38 -27.86 23.55
C GLY A 77 17.57 -26.41 24.00
N PHE A 78 16.46 -25.69 24.11
CA PHE A 78 16.41 -24.34 24.67
C PHE A 78 15.08 -24.13 25.41
N GLU A 79 15.08 -23.18 26.35
CA GLU A 79 13.89 -22.75 27.07
C GLU A 79 13.52 -21.31 26.70
N LEU A 80 12.21 -21.06 26.67
CA LEU A 80 11.62 -19.73 26.55
C LEU A 80 11.07 -19.31 27.91
N GLN A 81 11.75 -18.34 28.53
CA GLN A 81 11.48 -17.91 29.90
C GLN A 81 11.00 -16.48 29.94
N CYS A 82 9.82 -16.23 30.48
CA CYS A 82 9.37 -14.88 30.79
C CYS A 82 9.92 -14.48 32.18
N PRO A 83 10.73 -13.42 32.32
CA PRO A 83 11.28 -13.02 33.62
C PRO A 83 10.22 -12.77 34.69
N THR A 84 9.03 -12.35 34.28
CA THR A 84 7.91 -12.04 35.18
C THR A 84 6.95 -13.21 35.40
N GLU A 85 6.85 -14.14 34.44
CA GLU A 85 5.81 -15.20 34.44
C GLU A 85 6.39 -16.62 34.57
N GLY A 86 7.72 -16.76 34.49
CA GLY A 86 8.45 -18.02 34.52
C GLY A 86 8.69 -18.64 33.14
N SER A 87 9.32 -19.83 33.12
CA SER A 87 9.44 -20.64 31.91
C SER A 87 8.06 -21.04 31.39
N PHE A 88 7.80 -20.86 30.09
CA PHE A 88 6.51 -21.22 29.47
C PHE A 88 6.64 -22.28 28.40
N ALA A 89 7.84 -22.49 27.84
CA ALA A 89 8.10 -23.56 26.88
C ALA A 89 9.55 -24.07 26.99
N SER A 90 9.73 -25.39 26.94
CA SER A 90 11.01 -26.07 26.75
C SER A 90 10.98 -26.83 25.44
N VAL A 91 11.97 -26.61 24.58
CA VAL A 91 12.11 -27.26 23.28
C VAL A 91 13.36 -28.14 23.30
N ARG A 92 13.22 -29.43 22.97
CA ARG A 92 14.32 -30.39 22.82
C ARG A 92 14.33 -30.98 21.42
N LEU A 93 15.50 -31.04 20.81
CA LEU A 93 15.70 -31.57 19.46
C LEU A 93 16.62 -32.78 19.52
N LEU A 94 16.12 -33.92 19.05
CA LEU A 94 16.86 -35.17 18.92
C LEU A 94 16.94 -35.53 17.45
N GLY A 95 18.01 -36.21 17.02
CA GLY A 95 18.16 -36.64 15.63
C GLY A 95 19.50 -36.26 15.00
N ASP A 96 19.55 -36.39 13.69
CA ASP A 96 20.74 -36.28 12.83
C ASP A 96 20.45 -35.40 11.59
N ASP A 97 21.24 -35.58 10.54
CA ASP A 97 21.17 -34.86 9.27
C ASP A 97 19.99 -35.29 8.37
N GLN A 98 19.26 -36.34 8.74
CA GLN A 98 18.13 -36.86 7.95
C GLN A 98 16.81 -36.90 8.71
N ARG A 99 16.84 -36.97 10.04
CA ARG A 99 15.62 -37.03 10.85
C ARG A 99 15.73 -36.17 12.08
N THR A 100 14.63 -35.50 12.40
CA THR A 100 14.52 -34.65 13.57
C THR A 100 13.28 -35.00 14.37
N ARG A 101 13.45 -35.22 15.67
CA ARG A 101 12.37 -35.32 16.64
C ARG A 101 12.40 -34.08 17.53
N VAL A 102 11.32 -33.30 17.48
CA VAL A 102 11.11 -32.10 18.29
C VAL A 102 10.16 -32.46 19.43
N ILE A 103 10.56 -32.14 20.66
CA ILE A 103 9.75 -32.31 21.87
C ILE A 103 9.56 -30.92 22.48
N ILE A 104 8.32 -30.44 22.54
CA ILE A 104 7.96 -29.16 23.14
C ILE A 104 7.10 -29.41 24.37
N THR A 105 7.58 -28.97 25.53
CA THR A 105 6.82 -28.99 26.78
C THR A 105 6.39 -27.56 27.11
N PHE A 106 5.08 -27.30 27.13
CA PHE A 106 4.54 -26.03 27.61
C PHE A 106 4.26 -26.08 29.11
N PHE A 107 4.62 -25.01 29.82
CA PHE A 107 4.40 -24.85 31.25
C PHE A 107 3.43 -23.70 31.51
N ALA A 108 2.31 -24.00 32.17
CA ALA A 108 1.22 -23.07 32.47
C ALA A 108 0.91 -22.11 31.30
N PRO A 109 0.61 -22.62 30.09
CA PRO A 109 0.48 -21.79 28.89
C PRO A 109 -0.59 -20.69 29.00
N THR A 110 -1.57 -20.85 29.89
CA THR A 110 -2.56 -19.81 30.24
C THR A 110 -1.95 -18.51 30.77
N ARG A 111 -0.70 -18.54 31.28
CA ARG A 111 0.07 -17.34 31.65
C ARG A 111 0.38 -16.46 30.45
N MET A 112 0.63 -17.06 29.29
CA MET A 112 0.94 -16.32 28.06
C MET A 112 -0.29 -15.59 27.51
N HIS A 113 -1.48 -16.16 27.67
CA HIS A 113 -2.71 -15.53 27.22
C HIS A 113 -3.96 -16.09 27.93
N PRO A 114 -4.83 -15.24 28.51
CA PRO A 114 -5.99 -15.71 29.28
C PRO A 114 -7.00 -16.50 28.45
N ALA A 115 -7.13 -16.19 27.14
CA ALA A 115 -8.02 -16.92 26.24
C ALA A 115 -7.70 -18.43 26.12
N LEU A 116 -6.50 -18.86 26.50
CA LEU A 116 -6.14 -20.29 26.50
C LEU A 116 -6.84 -21.07 27.62
N ALA A 117 -7.30 -20.41 28.69
CA ALA A 117 -7.95 -21.08 29.82
C ALA A 117 -9.20 -21.87 29.40
N ASP A 118 -9.94 -21.33 28.42
CA ASP A 118 -11.17 -21.92 27.90
C ASP A 118 -10.92 -22.94 26.76
N MET A 119 -9.66 -23.12 26.35
CA MET A 119 -9.29 -24.05 25.27
C MET A 119 -8.99 -25.46 25.80
N SER A 120 -8.72 -26.41 24.90
CA SER A 120 -8.27 -27.78 25.25
C SER A 120 -6.78 -27.97 24.95
N ASN A 121 -6.15 -28.95 25.60
CA ASN A 121 -4.77 -29.34 25.25
C ASN A 121 -4.61 -29.69 23.77
N ALA A 122 -5.65 -30.26 23.14
CA ALA A 122 -5.64 -30.59 21.72
C ALA A 122 -5.45 -29.34 20.85
N VAL A 123 -6.09 -28.21 21.18
CA VAL A 123 -5.92 -26.95 20.43
C VAL A 123 -4.46 -26.46 20.49
N VAL A 124 -3.80 -26.56 21.64
CA VAL A 124 -2.40 -26.17 21.81
C VAL A 124 -1.47 -27.15 21.06
N ALA A 125 -1.75 -28.45 21.14
CA ALA A 125 -1.00 -29.47 20.41
C ALA A 125 -1.13 -29.28 18.89
N ASP A 126 -2.34 -29.12 18.37
CA ASP A 126 -2.62 -28.87 16.95
C ASP A 126 -1.96 -27.57 16.47
N TRP A 127 -2.03 -26.49 17.25
CA TRP A 127 -1.34 -25.24 16.93
C TRP A 127 0.17 -25.43 16.80
N THR A 128 0.75 -26.20 17.73
CA THR A 128 2.19 -26.50 17.76
C THR A 128 2.59 -27.39 16.58
N HIS A 129 1.86 -28.48 16.33
CA HIS A 129 2.09 -29.38 15.20
C HIS A 129 1.99 -28.65 13.87
N ASN A 130 0.95 -27.84 13.67
CA ASN A 130 0.79 -27.06 12.43
C ASN A 130 1.92 -26.05 12.23
N GLY A 131 2.41 -25.41 13.30
CA GLY A 131 3.56 -24.51 13.20
C GLY A 131 4.84 -25.26 12.85
N LEU A 132 5.13 -26.40 13.50
CA LEU A 132 6.30 -27.21 13.18
C LEU A 132 6.22 -27.84 11.78
N GLN A 133 5.04 -28.22 11.29
CA GLN A 133 4.85 -28.67 9.91
C GLN A 133 5.26 -27.60 8.90
N ARG A 134 5.01 -26.31 9.19
CA ARG A 134 5.46 -25.21 8.33
C ARG A 134 6.98 -25.01 8.36
N ILE A 135 7.66 -25.42 9.44
CA ILE A 135 9.13 -25.49 9.46
C ILE A 135 9.61 -26.57 8.49
N GLU A 136 8.99 -27.74 8.51
CA GLU A 136 9.29 -28.80 7.53
C GLU A 136 9.02 -28.32 6.09
N ASP A 137 7.90 -27.65 5.85
CA ASP A 137 7.58 -27.05 4.55
C ASP A 137 8.65 -26.04 4.09
N LEU A 138 9.17 -25.22 5.01
CA LEU A 138 10.25 -24.27 4.75
C LEU A 138 11.54 -24.97 4.33
N VAL A 139 11.92 -26.04 5.03
CA VAL A 139 13.14 -26.81 4.73
C VAL A 139 13.00 -27.59 3.41
N LEU A 140 11.82 -28.14 3.14
CA LEU A 140 11.56 -28.95 1.94
C LEU A 140 11.21 -28.11 0.70
N GLY A 141 10.95 -26.81 0.84
CA GLY A 141 10.54 -25.94 -0.26
C GLY A 141 9.14 -26.25 -0.80
N ALA A 142 8.18 -26.54 0.08
CA ALA A 142 6.79 -26.80 -0.31
C ALA A 142 6.11 -25.58 -0.97
N ASN A 143 5.25 -25.82 -1.96
CA ASN A 143 4.56 -24.75 -2.71
C ASN A 143 3.28 -24.27 -1.99
N THR A 144 3.40 -23.55 -0.87
CA THR A 144 2.25 -23.22 0.00
C THR A 144 1.89 -21.73 0.08
N SER A 145 2.73 -20.82 -0.41
CA SER A 145 2.54 -19.36 -0.34
C SER A 145 1.62 -18.81 -1.43
N VAL A 146 0.39 -19.33 -1.51
CA VAL A 146 -0.67 -18.81 -2.38
C VAL A 146 -1.92 -18.55 -1.55
N VAL A 147 -2.42 -17.31 -1.58
CA VAL A 147 -3.69 -16.93 -0.94
C VAL A 147 -4.64 -16.42 -2.00
N VAL A 148 -5.84 -16.97 -1.99
CA VAL A 148 -6.93 -16.54 -2.86
C VAL A 148 -8.14 -16.17 -2.02
N ASN A 149 -8.67 -14.98 -2.21
CA ASN A 149 -9.94 -14.61 -1.61
C ASN A 149 -11.08 -14.82 -2.60
N GLY A 150 -11.82 -15.93 -2.45
CA GLY A 150 -13.10 -16.16 -3.14
C GLY A 150 -13.04 -16.95 -4.47
N GLU A 151 -12.25 -18.02 -4.57
CA GLU A 151 -12.23 -18.90 -5.77
C GLU A 151 -12.94 -20.25 -5.64
N ASP A 152 -13.14 -20.80 -4.44
CA ASP A 152 -13.59 -22.20 -4.34
C ASP A 152 -15.06 -22.43 -4.73
N SER A 153 -15.85 -21.36 -4.95
CA SER A 153 -17.21 -21.48 -5.49
C SER A 153 -17.72 -20.18 -6.14
N PRO A 154 -18.08 -20.19 -7.44
CA PRO A 154 -18.74 -19.06 -8.11
C PRO A 154 -20.03 -18.60 -7.41
N VAL A 155 -20.74 -19.51 -6.73
CA VAL A 155 -21.96 -19.21 -5.97
C VAL A 155 -21.63 -18.44 -4.70
N ARG A 156 -20.59 -18.88 -3.96
CA ARG A 156 -20.11 -18.18 -2.76
C ARG A 156 -19.59 -16.78 -3.10
N ARG A 157 -18.84 -16.63 -4.20
CA ARG A 157 -18.40 -15.33 -4.70
C ARG A 157 -19.57 -14.39 -5.00
N ARG A 158 -20.60 -14.88 -5.71
CA ARG A 158 -21.81 -14.09 -6.00
C ARG A 158 -22.54 -13.69 -4.71
N ALA A 159 -22.63 -14.57 -3.73
CA ALA A 159 -23.24 -14.29 -2.43
C ALA A 159 -22.45 -13.26 -1.61
N GLU A 160 -21.11 -13.36 -1.60
CA GLU A 160 -20.24 -12.41 -0.92
C GLU A 160 -20.25 -11.03 -1.60
N VAL A 161 -20.22 -10.98 -2.94
CA VAL A 161 -20.42 -9.73 -3.69
C VAL A 161 -21.79 -9.12 -3.35
N ALA A 162 -22.87 -9.90 -3.37
CA ALA A 162 -24.20 -9.43 -3.00
C ALA A 162 -24.24 -8.92 -1.55
N LYS A 163 -23.62 -9.64 -0.61
CA LYS A 163 -23.50 -9.21 0.79
C LYS A 163 -22.80 -7.86 0.90
N GLN A 164 -21.71 -7.65 0.16
CA GLN A 164 -20.97 -6.37 0.20
C GLN A 164 -21.74 -5.22 -0.45
N ILE A 165 -22.45 -5.48 -1.55
CA ILE A 165 -23.32 -4.49 -2.19
C ILE A 165 -24.47 -4.09 -1.23
N VAL A 166 -25.01 -5.04 -0.46
CA VAL A 166 -26.06 -4.77 0.53
C VAL A 166 -25.50 -4.01 1.74
N SER A 167 -24.38 -4.45 2.31
CA SER A 167 -23.77 -3.86 3.52
C SER A 167 -23.26 -2.44 3.29
N SER A 168 -22.73 -2.15 2.10
CA SER A 168 -22.32 -0.81 1.67
C SER A 168 -23.51 0.10 1.35
N GLY A 169 -24.73 -0.44 1.30
CA GLY A 169 -25.94 0.31 0.98
C GLY A 169 -26.13 0.59 -0.50
N VAL A 170 -25.30 0.04 -1.40
CA VAL A 170 -25.47 0.16 -2.87
C VAL A 170 -26.84 -0.34 -3.34
N MET A 171 -27.48 -1.24 -2.57
CA MET A 171 -28.84 -1.77 -2.83
C MET A 171 -29.96 -1.14 -1.96
N ARG A 172 -29.72 -0.10 -1.14
CA ARG A 172 -30.84 0.56 -0.42
C ARG A 172 -31.75 1.27 -1.43
N ALA A 173 -33.00 0.79 -1.50
CA ALA A 173 -34.07 1.31 -2.35
C ALA A 173 -34.69 2.61 -1.75
N TYR A 174 -35.30 3.56 -2.48
CA TYR A 174 -36.17 3.45 -3.66
C TYR A 174 -36.26 4.74 -4.51
N ARG A 175 -36.15 4.54 -5.83
CA ARG A 175 -37.00 5.06 -6.92
C ARG A 175 -36.62 4.24 -8.15
N ILE A 176 -37.42 3.22 -8.51
CA ILE A 176 -37.07 2.24 -9.55
C ILE A 176 -36.76 2.95 -10.87
N ASP A 177 -37.47 4.03 -11.17
CA ASP A 177 -37.26 4.86 -12.34
C ASP A 177 -35.88 5.53 -12.35
N ARG A 178 -35.36 5.97 -11.19
CA ARG A 178 -34.02 6.54 -11.06
C ARG A 178 -32.93 5.47 -11.14
N GLY A 179 -33.18 4.28 -10.59
CA GLY A 179 -32.28 3.12 -10.73
C GLY A 179 -32.14 2.67 -12.18
N ILE A 180 -33.25 2.62 -12.94
CA ILE A 180 -33.22 2.31 -14.38
C ILE A 180 -32.44 3.38 -15.15
N LYS A 181 -32.68 4.67 -14.86
CA LYS A 181 -31.92 5.77 -15.48
C LYS A 181 -30.42 5.68 -15.16
N GLN A 182 -30.06 5.37 -13.92
CA GLN A 182 -28.68 5.15 -13.50
C GLN A 182 -28.02 4.03 -14.31
N LEU A 183 -28.64 2.84 -14.35
CA LEU A 183 -28.13 1.70 -15.13
C LEU A 183 -28.02 2.02 -16.62
N ARG A 184 -28.98 2.76 -17.18
CA ARG A 184 -28.91 3.24 -18.56
C ARG A 184 -27.70 4.15 -18.77
N ARG A 185 -27.43 5.12 -17.88
CA ARG A 185 -26.25 6.00 -17.99
C ARG A 185 -24.93 5.24 -17.84
N LEU A 186 -24.86 4.26 -16.93
CA LEU A 186 -23.70 3.36 -16.84
C LEU A 186 -23.51 2.52 -18.11
N SER A 187 -24.60 2.02 -18.71
CA SER A 187 -24.54 1.33 -20.00
C SER A 187 -24.16 2.27 -21.15
N GLU A 188 -24.47 3.56 -21.05
CA GLU A 188 -24.13 4.56 -22.05
C GLU A 188 -22.63 4.94 -21.99
N TRP A 189 -22.08 5.13 -20.80
CA TRP A 189 -20.75 5.72 -20.65
C TRP A 189 -19.69 4.77 -20.06
N GLY A 190 -20.10 3.58 -19.60
CA GLY A 190 -19.23 2.57 -18.99
C GLY A 190 -19.01 2.77 -17.48
N PHE A 191 -18.32 1.82 -16.85
CA PHE A 191 -17.91 1.92 -15.46
C PHE A 191 -16.57 2.69 -15.35
N ASN A 192 -16.61 3.99 -15.60
CA ASN A 192 -15.48 4.92 -15.48
C ASN A 192 -15.98 6.24 -14.87
N LEU A 193 -15.13 7.28 -14.83
CA LEU A 193 -15.55 8.59 -14.30
C LEU A 193 -16.75 9.17 -15.07
N ALA A 194 -16.73 9.14 -16.41
CA ALA A 194 -17.83 9.63 -17.24
C ALA A 194 -19.18 8.98 -16.91
N GLY A 195 -19.21 7.64 -16.84
CA GLY A 195 -20.42 6.91 -16.50
C GLY A 195 -20.80 6.99 -15.03
N GLY A 196 -19.82 7.02 -14.12
CA GLY A 196 -20.05 7.23 -12.70
C GLY A 196 -20.75 8.55 -12.41
N TYR A 197 -20.23 9.67 -12.94
CA TYR A 197 -20.87 10.99 -12.79
C TYR A 197 -22.23 11.06 -13.50
N ALA A 198 -22.38 10.51 -14.71
CA ALA A 198 -23.66 10.48 -15.41
C ALA A 198 -24.72 9.67 -14.66
N ALA A 199 -24.34 8.52 -14.11
CA ALA A 199 -25.17 7.65 -13.30
C ALA A 199 -25.60 8.33 -12.00
N ALA A 200 -24.65 8.95 -11.29
CA ALA A 200 -24.92 9.68 -10.06
C ALA A 200 -25.83 10.90 -10.31
N ALA A 201 -25.63 11.65 -11.40
CA ALA A 201 -26.50 12.76 -11.80
C ALA A 201 -27.93 12.30 -12.10
N ALA A 202 -28.09 11.15 -12.77
CA ALA A 202 -29.41 10.58 -13.04
C ALA A 202 -30.14 10.13 -11.76
N TYR A 203 -29.40 9.73 -10.73
CA TYR A 203 -29.96 9.19 -9.50
C TYR A 203 -30.17 10.26 -8.39
N SER A 204 -29.18 11.13 -8.18
CA SER A 204 -29.20 12.18 -7.15
C SER A 204 -28.58 13.48 -7.68
N PRO A 205 -29.28 14.17 -8.60
CA PRO A 205 -28.75 15.33 -9.30
C PRO A 205 -28.30 16.45 -8.37
N ALA A 206 -29.07 16.72 -7.31
CA ALA A 206 -28.81 17.82 -6.37
C ALA A 206 -27.80 17.50 -5.25
N ARG A 207 -27.28 16.27 -5.19
CA ARG A 207 -26.27 15.92 -4.18
C ARG A 207 -24.93 16.52 -4.58
N ALA A 208 -24.21 17.09 -3.61
CA ALA A 208 -22.84 17.56 -3.80
C ALA A 208 -21.95 16.40 -4.26
N ALA A 209 -21.32 16.57 -5.41
CA ALA A 209 -20.36 15.62 -5.95
C ALA A 209 -18.94 16.00 -5.54
N MET A 210 -18.64 17.30 -5.59
CA MET A 210 -17.33 17.85 -5.33
C MET A 210 -17.44 19.14 -4.51
N VAL A 211 -16.55 19.29 -3.54
CA VAL A 211 -16.29 20.51 -2.77
C VAL A 211 -14.79 20.77 -2.87
N ASP A 212 -14.40 21.84 -3.54
CA ASP A 212 -13.01 22.32 -3.56
C ASP A 212 -12.93 23.74 -2.95
N GLY A 213 -11.74 24.35 -2.95
CA GLY A 213 -11.54 25.70 -2.40
C GLY A 213 -12.27 26.82 -3.13
N HIS A 214 -12.89 26.54 -4.29
CA HIS A 214 -13.55 27.54 -5.13
C HIS A 214 -15.07 27.43 -5.03
N VAL A 215 -15.61 26.23 -5.23
CA VAL A 215 -17.06 26.00 -5.36
C VAL A 215 -17.48 24.61 -4.92
N THR A 216 -18.74 24.49 -4.48
CA THR A 216 -19.42 23.19 -4.39
C THR A 216 -20.17 22.92 -5.68
N ARG A 217 -19.93 21.77 -6.30
CA ARG A 217 -20.64 21.31 -7.51
C ARG A 217 -21.45 20.06 -7.22
N THR A 218 -22.70 20.07 -7.61
CA THR A 218 -23.61 18.92 -7.56
C THR A 218 -23.31 17.93 -8.70
N PHE A 219 -23.83 16.70 -8.60
CA PHE A 219 -23.68 15.71 -9.68
C PHE A 219 -24.30 16.18 -11.00
N ASP A 220 -25.43 16.89 -10.97
CA ASP A 220 -26.03 17.44 -12.18
C ASP A 220 -25.16 18.52 -12.83
N GLU A 221 -24.63 19.45 -12.03
CA GLU A 221 -23.73 20.50 -12.52
C GLU A 221 -22.47 19.89 -13.12
N MET A 222 -21.83 18.94 -12.44
CA MET A 222 -20.68 18.20 -12.97
C MET A 222 -21.02 17.52 -14.29
N HIS A 223 -22.17 16.85 -14.39
CA HIS A 223 -22.56 16.16 -15.62
C HIS A 223 -22.81 17.14 -16.79
N ARG A 224 -23.52 18.25 -16.56
CA ARG A 224 -23.80 19.28 -17.58
C ARG A 224 -22.52 19.98 -18.03
N ARG A 225 -21.70 20.44 -17.08
CA ARG A 225 -20.44 21.15 -17.36
C ARG A 225 -19.48 20.27 -18.16
N THR A 226 -19.34 19.00 -17.81
CA THR A 226 -18.46 18.09 -18.53
C THR A 226 -19.01 17.65 -19.90
N ASN A 227 -20.33 17.70 -20.13
CA ASN A 227 -20.88 17.56 -21.49
C ASN A 227 -20.54 18.78 -22.36
N ALA A 228 -20.70 19.99 -21.81
CA ALA A 228 -20.34 21.22 -22.52
C ALA A 228 -18.83 21.29 -22.81
N LEU A 229 -18.00 20.90 -21.84
CA LEU A 229 -16.55 20.81 -22.02
C LEU A 229 -16.17 19.79 -23.10
N ALA A 230 -16.79 18.60 -23.11
CA ALA A 230 -16.55 17.61 -24.16
C ALA A 230 -16.94 18.12 -25.55
N ALA A 231 -18.05 18.86 -25.68
CA ALA A 231 -18.47 19.50 -26.92
C ALA A 231 -17.48 20.59 -27.37
N ALA A 232 -16.98 21.40 -26.43
CA ALA A 232 -15.99 22.43 -26.71
C ALA A 232 -14.64 21.81 -27.12
N MET A 233 -14.15 20.81 -26.39
CA MET A 233 -12.95 20.05 -26.75
C MET A 233 -13.06 19.48 -28.17
N HIS A 234 -14.24 18.94 -28.52
CA HIS A 234 -14.49 18.44 -29.87
C HIS A 234 -14.46 19.54 -30.94
N ALA A 235 -15.10 20.68 -30.69
CA ALA A 235 -15.09 21.83 -31.59
C ALA A 235 -13.69 22.42 -31.79
N ASN A 236 -12.80 22.24 -30.80
CA ASN A 236 -11.39 22.63 -30.84
C ASN A 236 -10.48 21.53 -31.44
N GLY A 237 -11.05 20.49 -32.06
CA GLY A 237 -10.32 19.52 -32.85
C GLY A 237 -9.92 18.23 -32.13
N LEU A 238 -10.28 18.05 -30.86
CA LEU A 238 -10.04 16.79 -30.14
C LEU A 238 -11.10 15.74 -30.50
N ALA A 239 -10.68 14.49 -30.66
CA ALA A 239 -11.55 13.38 -31.00
C ALA A 239 -11.08 12.06 -30.37
N ALA A 240 -11.93 11.04 -30.47
CA ALA A 240 -11.59 9.71 -30.00
C ALA A 240 -10.29 9.21 -30.66
N GLY A 241 -9.33 8.75 -29.84
CA GLY A 241 -8.00 8.33 -30.29
C GLY A 241 -6.89 9.36 -30.07
N ASP A 242 -7.24 10.62 -29.77
CA ASP A 242 -6.27 11.60 -29.29
C ASP A 242 -5.89 11.36 -27.83
N ALA A 243 -4.76 11.94 -27.41
CA ALA A 243 -4.34 12.01 -26.03
C ALA A 243 -4.05 13.45 -25.62
N ILE A 244 -4.42 13.82 -24.39
CA ILE A 244 -4.10 15.14 -23.81
C ILE A 244 -3.28 14.97 -22.53
N GLY A 245 -2.49 15.97 -22.18
CA GLY A 245 -1.81 16.03 -20.87
C GLY A 245 -2.58 16.90 -19.89
N LEU A 246 -2.58 16.49 -18.63
CA LEU A 246 -3.19 17.22 -17.53
C LEU A 246 -2.14 17.44 -16.43
N LEU A 247 -1.69 18.68 -16.27
CA LEU A 247 -0.68 19.12 -15.30
C LEU A 247 -1.32 20.08 -14.30
N ALA A 248 -1.93 19.53 -13.27
CA ALA A 248 -2.76 20.28 -12.34
C ALA A 248 -2.71 19.70 -10.92
N ARG A 249 -3.05 20.53 -9.94
CA ARG A 249 -3.37 20.14 -8.56
C ARG A 249 -4.75 19.49 -8.50
N ASN A 250 -5.14 19.12 -7.29
CA ASN A 250 -6.46 18.62 -7.00
C ASN A 250 -7.49 19.75 -7.00
N HIS A 251 -8.32 19.87 -8.04
CA HIS A 251 -9.46 20.80 -8.06
C HIS A 251 -10.53 20.30 -9.04
N GLY A 252 -11.71 20.93 -9.02
CA GLY A 252 -12.84 20.52 -9.84
C GLY A 252 -12.57 20.58 -11.34
N GLY A 253 -11.81 21.55 -11.83
CA GLY A 253 -11.43 21.67 -13.24
C GLY A 253 -10.63 20.46 -13.76
N MET A 254 -9.69 19.94 -12.96
CA MET A 254 -8.96 18.70 -13.26
C MET A 254 -9.93 17.52 -13.44
N VAL A 255 -10.91 17.40 -12.54
CA VAL A 255 -11.94 16.35 -12.59
C VAL A 255 -12.85 16.53 -13.81
N GLU A 256 -13.21 17.76 -14.14
CA GLU A 256 -14.04 18.07 -15.30
C GLU A 256 -13.35 17.68 -16.61
N VAL A 257 -12.07 17.98 -16.77
CA VAL A 257 -11.26 17.58 -17.93
C VAL A 257 -11.22 16.06 -18.07
N MET A 258 -10.93 15.32 -16.98
CA MET A 258 -10.92 13.85 -17.01
C MET A 258 -12.26 13.25 -17.44
N VAL A 259 -13.37 13.80 -16.92
CA VAL A 259 -14.72 13.33 -17.24
C VAL A 259 -15.10 13.67 -18.68
N ALA A 260 -14.78 14.88 -19.16
CA ALA A 260 -15.06 15.32 -20.52
C ALA A 260 -14.26 14.52 -21.55
N ALA A 261 -12.96 14.30 -21.31
CA ALA A 261 -12.11 13.47 -22.15
C ALA A 261 -12.64 12.02 -22.23
N GLY A 262 -13.04 11.45 -21.09
CA GLY A 262 -13.68 10.13 -21.04
C GLY A 262 -14.97 10.04 -21.86
N LYS A 263 -15.78 11.11 -21.88
CA LYS A 263 -16.98 11.23 -22.73
C LYS A 263 -16.66 11.37 -24.21
N LEU A 264 -15.54 12.01 -24.56
CA LEU A 264 -15.13 12.25 -25.94
C LEU A 264 -14.34 11.07 -26.54
N GLY A 265 -13.82 10.17 -25.71
CA GLY A 265 -12.93 9.08 -26.16
C GLY A 265 -11.46 9.48 -26.21
N VAL A 266 -11.09 10.57 -25.54
CA VAL A 266 -9.73 11.14 -25.51
C VAL A 266 -8.99 10.58 -24.30
N ASP A 267 -7.78 10.07 -24.51
CA ASP A 267 -6.91 9.59 -23.43
C ASP A 267 -6.33 10.78 -22.65
N VAL A 268 -6.14 10.62 -21.34
CA VAL A 268 -5.57 11.66 -20.47
C VAL A 268 -4.30 11.16 -19.81
N ALA A 269 -3.16 11.73 -20.17
CA ALA A 269 -1.89 11.57 -19.47
C ALA A 269 -1.86 12.49 -18.25
N LEU A 270 -1.87 11.89 -17.07
CA LEU A 270 -1.82 12.59 -15.80
C LEU A 270 -0.36 12.93 -15.47
N LEU A 271 0.01 14.18 -15.69
CA LEU A 271 1.37 14.66 -15.54
C LEU A 271 1.65 14.96 -14.06
N ASN A 272 2.79 14.45 -13.57
CA ASN A 272 3.22 14.70 -12.20
C ASN A 272 3.80 16.12 -12.09
N THR A 273 3.26 16.91 -11.16
CA THR A 273 3.62 18.32 -10.92
C THR A 273 5.06 18.52 -10.43
N GLY A 274 5.72 17.46 -9.97
CA GLY A 274 7.12 17.47 -9.57
C GLY A 274 8.10 17.09 -10.68
N LEU A 275 7.62 16.89 -11.92
CA LEU A 275 8.50 16.59 -13.06
C LEU A 275 9.23 17.86 -13.53
N PRO A 276 10.53 17.78 -13.83
CA PRO A 276 11.24 18.87 -14.50
C PRO A 276 10.68 19.14 -15.90
N THR A 277 10.75 20.40 -16.35
CA THR A 277 10.32 20.86 -17.69
C THR A 277 10.70 19.90 -18.82
N ARG A 278 11.99 19.55 -18.93
CA ARG A 278 12.48 18.64 -19.98
C ARG A 278 11.78 17.28 -19.98
N ARG A 279 11.42 16.75 -18.81
CA ARG A 279 10.72 15.46 -18.70
C ARG A 279 9.26 15.58 -19.14
N ILE A 280 8.62 16.71 -18.87
CA ILE A 280 7.28 17.00 -19.38
C ILE A 280 7.32 17.08 -20.91
N GLU A 281 8.29 17.78 -21.49
CA GLU A 281 8.49 17.86 -22.94
C GLU A 281 8.69 16.48 -23.58
N GLU A 282 9.55 15.64 -23.00
CA GLU A 282 9.77 14.27 -23.44
C GLU A 282 8.48 13.44 -23.45
N VAL A 283 7.65 13.57 -22.41
CA VAL A 283 6.35 12.88 -22.34
C VAL A 283 5.40 13.40 -23.42
N VAL A 284 5.27 14.72 -23.58
CA VAL A 284 4.39 15.35 -24.59
C VAL A 284 4.73 14.87 -25.99
N GLN A 285 6.03 14.85 -26.34
CA GLN A 285 6.49 14.45 -27.67
C GLN A 285 6.37 12.94 -27.89
N ARG A 286 6.82 12.13 -26.92
CA ARG A 286 6.82 10.66 -27.02
C ARG A 286 5.41 10.11 -27.10
N ASP A 287 4.51 10.62 -26.24
CA ASP A 287 3.14 10.14 -26.13
C ASP A 287 2.18 10.89 -27.08
N LYS A 288 2.72 11.81 -27.91
CA LYS A 288 2.01 12.56 -28.96
C LYS A 288 0.75 13.25 -28.44
N LEU A 289 0.90 14.00 -27.35
CA LEU A 289 -0.23 14.69 -26.73
C LEU A 289 -0.70 15.85 -27.62
N SER A 290 -1.97 15.87 -28.00
CA SER A 290 -2.59 16.86 -28.89
C SER A 290 -2.87 18.20 -28.21
N ALA A 291 -3.04 18.20 -26.88
CA ALA A 291 -3.26 19.40 -26.09
C ALA A 291 -2.82 19.22 -24.63
N LEU A 292 -2.67 20.33 -23.91
CA LEU A 292 -2.40 20.37 -22.48
C LEU A 292 -3.40 21.22 -21.72
N PHE A 293 -3.86 20.71 -20.58
CA PHE A 293 -4.58 21.45 -19.56
C PHE A 293 -3.65 21.64 -18.36
N VAL A 294 -3.37 22.89 -18.00
CA VAL A 294 -2.28 23.25 -17.08
C VAL A 294 -2.76 24.28 -16.07
N ASP A 295 -2.44 24.09 -14.80
CA ASP A 295 -2.70 25.12 -13.78
C ASP A 295 -1.75 26.30 -13.96
N ALA A 296 -2.22 27.50 -13.63
CA ALA A 296 -1.42 28.72 -13.78
C ALA A 296 -0.04 28.63 -13.11
N GLU A 297 0.07 27.93 -11.97
CA GLU A 297 1.34 27.77 -11.26
C GLU A 297 2.38 26.94 -12.05
N PHE A 298 1.94 26.07 -12.97
CA PHE A 298 2.81 25.18 -13.74
C PHE A 298 3.02 25.61 -15.19
N ASP A 299 2.47 26.76 -15.61
CA ASP A 299 2.60 27.24 -17.00
C ASP A 299 4.07 27.41 -17.42
N HIS A 300 4.92 27.84 -16.47
CA HIS A 300 6.37 27.96 -16.66
C HIS A 300 7.07 26.62 -17.01
N LEU A 301 6.47 25.48 -16.67
CA LEU A 301 7.00 24.15 -16.99
C LEU A 301 6.72 23.72 -18.43
N VAL A 302 5.81 24.41 -19.13
CA VAL A 302 5.37 24.08 -20.49
C VAL A 302 5.57 25.22 -21.50
N GLN A 303 6.19 26.32 -21.07
CA GLN A 303 6.37 27.51 -21.90
C GLN A 303 7.22 27.30 -23.15
N TYR A 304 8.11 26.30 -23.15
CA TYR A 304 9.03 25.98 -24.26
C TYR A 304 8.49 24.92 -25.22
N LEU A 305 7.28 24.39 -24.99
CA LEU A 305 6.64 23.50 -25.94
C LEU A 305 6.31 24.22 -27.24
N HIS A 306 6.33 23.46 -28.34
CA HIS A 306 6.00 23.98 -29.66
C HIS A 306 4.58 24.59 -29.67
N SER A 307 4.39 25.69 -30.40
CA SER A 307 3.13 26.43 -30.45
C SER A 307 1.95 25.62 -30.99
N ASP A 308 2.23 24.54 -31.71
CA ASP A 308 1.19 23.66 -32.29
C ASP A 308 0.51 22.78 -31.24
N ILE A 309 1.06 22.68 -30.03
CA ILE A 309 0.40 22.01 -28.91
C ILE A 309 -0.57 23.00 -28.26
N ALA A 310 -1.87 22.77 -28.43
CA ALA A 310 -2.90 23.60 -27.83
C ALA A 310 -2.77 23.59 -26.29
N ARG A 311 -2.90 24.78 -25.67
CA ARG A 311 -2.76 24.95 -24.21
C ARG A 311 -3.99 25.62 -23.64
N TYR A 312 -4.51 25.03 -22.58
CA TYR A 312 -5.69 25.48 -21.84
C TYR A 312 -5.34 25.59 -20.36
N ALA A 313 -5.94 26.55 -19.67
CA ALA A 313 -5.85 26.63 -18.22
C ALA A 313 -6.87 25.66 -17.59
N SER A 314 -6.43 24.78 -16.70
CA SER A 314 -7.32 23.82 -16.03
C SER A 314 -8.24 24.47 -15.00
N ASP A 315 -7.82 25.59 -14.41
CA ASP A 315 -8.59 26.38 -13.45
C ASP A 315 -8.49 27.87 -13.78
N ILE A 316 -7.65 28.61 -13.05
CA ILE A 316 -7.38 30.03 -13.28
C ILE A 316 -6.31 30.20 -14.37
N ARG A 317 -6.46 31.23 -15.20
CA ARG A 317 -5.50 31.58 -16.25
C ARG A 317 -4.19 32.14 -15.67
N ALA A 318 -3.06 31.70 -16.21
CA ALA A 318 -1.77 32.33 -15.93
C ALA A 318 -1.73 33.78 -16.47
N PRO A 319 -1.16 34.74 -15.71
CA PRO A 319 -1.06 36.11 -16.19
C PRO A 319 -0.33 36.22 -17.53
N GLY A 320 -0.97 36.87 -18.51
CA GLY A 320 -0.35 37.18 -19.81
C GLY A 320 -0.39 36.08 -20.88
N THR A 321 -0.92 34.89 -20.60
CA THR A 321 -0.85 33.75 -21.55
C THR A 321 -1.98 33.72 -22.57
N GLY A 322 -3.10 34.43 -22.33
CA GLY A 322 -4.27 34.40 -23.22
C GLY A 322 -4.97 33.04 -23.35
N HIS A 323 -4.50 32.00 -22.64
CA HIS A 323 -5.01 30.64 -22.71
C HIS A 323 -6.47 30.57 -22.22
N LEU A 324 -7.35 29.90 -22.96
CA LEU A 324 -8.72 29.67 -22.51
C LEU A 324 -8.72 28.77 -21.27
N THR A 325 -9.54 29.11 -20.28
CA THR A 325 -9.80 28.28 -19.10
C THR A 325 -10.83 27.19 -19.42
N VAL A 326 -10.95 26.19 -18.55
CA VAL A 326 -12.04 25.21 -18.59
C VAL A 326 -13.41 25.91 -18.57
N ASP A 327 -13.58 26.95 -17.77
CA ASP A 327 -14.82 27.73 -17.74
C ASP A 327 -15.07 28.48 -19.06
N ASP A 328 -14.05 29.11 -19.65
CA ASP A 328 -14.16 29.76 -20.96
C ASP A 328 -14.62 28.77 -22.04
N LEU A 329 -14.07 27.55 -22.05
CA LEU A 329 -14.47 26.49 -22.99
C LEU A 329 -15.92 26.06 -22.78
N ILE A 330 -16.37 25.88 -21.53
CA ILE A 330 -17.76 25.55 -21.20
C ILE A 330 -18.72 26.69 -21.62
N GLU A 331 -18.26 27.94 -21.57
CA GLU A 331 -19.00 29.12 -21.97
C GLU A 331 -19.17 29.31 -23.48
N GLN A 332 -18.42 28.57 -24.30
CA GLN A 332 -18.63 28.55 -25.76
C GLN A 332 -19.95 27.89 -26.18
N ARG A 333 -20.63 27.16 -25.27
CA ARG A 333 -21.98 26.56 -25.48
C ARG A 333 -22.09 25.68 -26.73
N HIS A 334 -21.03 24.95 -27.08
CA HIS A 334 -21.13 23.90 -28.10
C HIS A 334 -22.09 22.79 -27.66
N GLU A 335 -22.91 22.30 -28.58
CA GLU A 335 -24.06 21.45 -28.22
C GLU A 335 -23.82 19.94 -28.41
N THR A 336 -22.92 19.52 -29.29
CA THR A 336 -22.79 18.10 -29.67
C THR A 336 -21.35 17.65 -29.85
N PHE A 337 -21.12 16.37 -29.56
CA PHE A 337 -19.92 15.62 -29.88
C PHE A 337 -20.31 14.17 -30.18
N PRO A 338 -19.58 13.46 -31.04
CA PRO A 338 -19.86 12.06 -31.31
C PRO A 338 -19.58 11.22 -30.07
N ARG A 339 -20.51 10.31 -29.74
CA ARG A 339 -20.28 9.34 -28.67
C ARG A 339 -19.19 8.36 -29.09
N PRO A 340 -18.14 8.14 -28.28
CA PRO A 340 -17.04 7.29 -28.67
C PRO A 340 -17.44 5.81 -28.59
N THR A 341 -16.79 4.98 -29.42
CA THR A 341 -16.91 3.51 -29.36
C THR A 341 -16.27 2.94 -28.11
N HIS A 342 -15.21 3.59 -27.62
CA HIS A 342 -14.56 3.30 -26.34
C HIS A 342 -14.30 4.59 -25.57
N PRO A 343 -14.59 4.62 -24.26
CA PRO A 343 -14.23 5.76 -23.43
C PRO A 343 -12.71 5.95 -23.40
N GLY A 344 -12.29 7.21 -23.31
CA GLY A 344 -10.88 7.57 -23.19
C GLY A 344 -10.26 6.98 -21.92
N LYS A 345 -8.98 6.61 -21.99
CA LYS A 345 -8.23 5.98 -20.91
C LYS A 345 -7.49 7.02 -20.09
N LEU A 346 -7.36 6.74 -18.79
CA LEU A 346 -6.50 7.51 -17.91
C LEU A 346 -5.12 6.85 -17.86
N ILE A 347 -4.08 7.61 -18.15
CA ILE A 347 -2.69 7.16 -18.19
C ILE A 347 -1.98 7.79 -16.98
N VAL A 348 -1.57 6.95 -16.03
CA VAL A 348 -0.83 7.38 -14.84
C VAL A 348 0.66 7.23 -15.10
N LEU A 349 1.44 8.28 -14.86
CA LEU A 349 2.90 8.20 -14.96
C LEU A 349 3.51 7.56 -13.72
N THR A 350 4.29 6.51 -13.92
CA THR A 350 5.06 5.82 -12.87
C THR A 350 6.52 6.26 -12.92
N SER A 351 7.12 6.43 -11.75
CA SER A 351 8.47 6.99 -11.56
C SER A 351 9.59 5.97 -11.83
N GLY A 352 9.49 5.17 -12.91
CA GLY A 352 10.37 4.03 -13.19
C GLY A 352 11.86 4.27 -12.91
N THR A 353 12.56 3.22 -12.48
CA THR A 353 13.99 3.20 -12.11
C THR A 353 14.92 3.74 -13.19
N SER A 354 14.53 3.67 -14.47
CA SER A 354 15.33 4.08 -15.64
C SER A 354 15.28 5.58 -15.99
N GLY A 355 14.69 6.42 -15.14
CA GLY A 355 14.78 7.89 -15.23
C GLY A 355 13.74 8.58 -16.11
N THR A 356 13.10 7.90 -17.08
CA THR A 356 11.96 8.44 -17.85
C THR A 356 10.66 7.79 -17.38
N PRO A 357 9.61 8.55 -17.02
CA PRO A 357 8.37 7.98 -16.51
C PRO A 357 7.69 7.02 -17.50
N LYS A 358 7.14 5.91 -17.00
CA LYS A 358 6.35 4.96 -17.78
C LYS A 358 4.86 5.29 -17.62
N GLY A 359 4.15 5.50 -18.72
CA GLY A 359 2.70 5.76 -18.72
C GLY A 359 1.93 4.44 -18.62
N ALA A 360 1.28 4.18 -17.49
CA ALA A 360 0.47 3.00 -17.26
C ALA A 360 -0.99 3.28 -17.59
N ARG A 361 -1.57 2.50 -18.52
CA ARG A 361 -2.97 2.63 -18.90
C ARG A 361 -3.86 2.00 -17.84
N ARG A 362 -4.69 2.82 -17.19
CA ARG A 362 -5.61 2.34 -16.15
C ARG A 362 -6.78 1.59 -16.80
N PRO A 363 -7.14 0.41 -16.28
CA PRO A 363 -8.27 -0.35 -16.80
C PRO A 363 -9.56 0.31 -16.31
N HIS A 364 -10.65 0.12 -17.06
CA HIS A 364 -11.97 0.44 -16.57
C HIS A 364 -12.53 -0.74 -15.75
N PRO A 365 -13.11 -0.49 -14.56
CA PRO A 365 -13.88 -1.48 -13.84
C PRO A 365 -14.83 -2.26 -14.76
N LYS A 366 -14.87 -3.59 -14.63
CA LYS A 366 -15.72 -4.43 -15.47
C LYS A 366 -17.15 -4.57 -14.92
N GLY A 367 -17.41 -4.06 -13.72
CA GLY A 367 -18.73 -4.03 -13.11
C GLY A 367 -18.68 -3.86 -11.59
N PHE A 368 -19.82 -4.05 -10.92
CA PHE A 368 -19.93 -3.88 -9.46
C PHE A 368 -19.08 -4.86 -8.64
N ALA A 369 -18.68 -6.00 -9.20
CA ALA A 369 -17.76 -6.93 -8.54
C ALA A 369 -16.41 -6.24 -8.22
N THR A 370 -15.97 -5.32 -9.08
CA THR A 370 -14.75 -4.55 -8.87
C THR A 370 -14.81 -3.66 -7.64
N VAL A 371 -15.96 -3.03 -7.43
CA VAL A 371 -16.23 -2.17 -6.28
C VAL A 371 -16.40 -3.03 -5.02
N ALA A 372 -17.16 -4.12 -5.13
CA ALA A 372 -17.39 -5.06 -4.04
C ALA A 372 -16.09 -5.70 -3.51
N ALA A 373 -15.10 -5.91 -4.39
CA ALA A 373 -13.78 -6.40 -4.00
C ALA A 373 -13.11 -5.50 -2.97
N LEU A 374 -12.97 -4.21 -3.25
CA LEU A 374 -12.34 -3.28 -2.31
C LEU A 374 -13.20 -3.08 -1.04
N LEU A 375 -14.53 -3.00 -1.21
CA LEU A 375 -15.47 -2.88 -0.09
C LEU A 375 -15.49 -4.12 0.82
N SER A 376 -15.00 -5.27 0.35
CA SER A 376 -14.90 -6.49 1.18
C SER A 376 -13.89 -6.36 2.31
N ARG A 377 -12.98 -5.37 2.24
CA ARG A 377 -11.96 -5.08 3.27
C ARG A 377 -12.07 -3.69 3.85
N ILE A 378 -12.54 -2.70 3.08
CA ILE A 378 -12.69 -1.31 3.54
C ILE A 378 -14.19 -0.95 3.61
N PRO A 379 -14.78 -0.71 4.80
CA PRO A 379 -16.22 -0.60 4.99
C PRO A 379 -16.78 0.79 4.63
N MET A 380 -16.49 1.24 3.41
CA MET A 380 -17.06 2.46 2.83
C MET A 380 -18.52 2.23 2.44
N ARG A 381 -19.32 3.28 2.46
CA ARG A 381 -20.76 3.24 2.21
C ARG A 381 -21.15 4.16 1.07
N ILE A 382 -22.27 3.86 0.43
CA ILE A 382 -22.91 4.79 -0.49
C ILE A 382 -23.23 6.09 0.26
N ASP A 383 -23.17 7.22 -0.44
CA ASP A 383 -23.42 8.54 0.12
C ASP A 383 -22.44 8.98 1.23
N ASP A 384 -21.27 8.33 1.32
CA ASP A 384 -20.19 8.79 2.18
C ASP A 384 -19.66 10.18 1.76
N THR A 385 -18.98 10.85 2.70
CA THR A 385 -18.21 12.06 2.42
C THR A 385 -16.74 11.70 2.50
N MET A 386 -16.02 11.86 1.39
CA MET A 386 -14.62 11.44 1.22
C MET A 386 -13.71 12.67 1.13
N LEU A 387 -12.69 12.75 1.99
CA LEU A 387 -11.60 13.73 1.89
C LEU A 387 -10.43 13.12 1.11
N ILE A 388 -10.04 13.75 -0.01
CA ILE A 388 -8.99 13.24 -0.91
C ILE A 388 -7.90 14.30 -1.14
N PRO A 389 -6.95 14.50 -0.20
CA PRO A 389 -5.76 15.32 -0.45
C PRO A 389 -4.67 14.55 -1.20
N ALA A 390 -4.81 13.22 -1.33
CA ALA A 390 -3.91 12.43 -2.16
C ALA A 390 -3.98 12.92 -3.63
N PRO A 391 -2.84 13.18 -4.30
CA PRO A 391 -2.85 13.72 -5.65
C PRO A 391 -3.60 12.83 -6.64
N LEU A 392 -4.52 13.41 -7.41
CA LEU A 392 -5.32 12.72 -8.40
C LEU A 392 -4.51 12.29 -9.63
N PHE A 393 -3.34 12.88 -9.88
CA PHE A 393 -2.44 12.43 -10.94
C PHE A 393 -1.74 11.10 -10.59
N HIS A 394 -1.86 10.65 -9.34
CA HIS A 394 -1.31 9.39 -8.85
C HIS A 394 -2.42 8.35 -8.62
N THR A 395 -2.10 7.07 -8.82
CA THR A 395 -3.07 5.96 -8.81
C THR A 395 -3.96 5.92 -7.57
N TRP A 396 -3.42 6.21 -6.38
CA TRP A 396 -4.20 6.14 -5.15
C TRP A 396 -5.32 7.19 -5.05
N GLY A 397 -4.98 8.46 -5.27
CA GLY A 397 -5.99 9.54 -5.30
C GLY A 397 -6.99 9.32 -6.43
N LEU A 398 -6.51 8.90 -7.61
CA LEU A 398 -7.36 8.60 -8.75
C LEU A 398 -8.35 7.46 -8.49
N ALA A 399 -7.88 6.35 -7.90
CA ALA A 399 -8.72 5.20 -7.57
C ALA A 399 -9.79 5.57 -6.54
N ALA A 400 -9.45 6.42 -5.56
CA ALA A 400 -10.43 6.94 -4.60
C ALA A 400 -11.49 7.82 -5.27
N LEU A 401 -11.11 8.68 -6.22
CA LEU A 401 -12.06 9.46 -7.03
C LEU A 401 -12.94 8.55 -7.91
N GLN A 402 -12.38 7.51 -8.51
CA GLN A 402 -13.16 6.54 -9.28
C GLN A 402 -14.18 5.82 -8.39
N LEU A 403 -13.75 5.38 -7.20
CA LEU A 403 -14.61 4.73 -6.22
C LEU A 403 -15.71 5.66 -5.70
N SER A 404 -15.41 6.95 -5.50
CA SER A 404 -16.38 7.93 -5.01
C SER A 404 -17.60 8.02 -5.92
N THR A 405 -17.42 7.90 -7.24
CA THR A 405 -18.54 7.90 -8.19
C THR A 405 -19.44 6.66 -8.04
N ALA A 406 -18.86 5.49 -7.81
CA ALA A 406 -19.62 4.25 -7.58
C ALA A 406 -20.40 4.30 -6.25
N LEU A 407 -19.84 4.98 -5.25
CA LEU A 407 -20.48 5.22 -3.95
C LEU A 407 -21.38 6.46 -3.95
N ARG A 408 -21.45 7.23 -5.04
CA ARG A 408 -22.17 8.52 -5.08
C ARG A 408 -21.74 9.46 -3.94
N ALA A 409 -20.48 9.32 -3.53
CA ALA A 409 -19.91 10.03 -2.40
C ALA A 409 -19.73 11.51 -2.72
N THR A 410 -19.81 12.36 -1.70
CA THR A 410 -19.40 13.76 -1.79
C THR A 410 -17.90 13.82 -1.58
N VAL A 411 -17.15 14.35 -2.55
CA VAL A 411 -15.69 14.46 -2.46
C VAL A 411 -15.33 15.86 -1.97
N VAL A 412 -14.58 15.94 -0.88
CA VAL A 412 -13.88 17.15 -0.43
C VAL A 412 -12.44 17.06 -0.95
N LEU A 413 -12.07 18.01 -1.81
CA LEU A 413 -10.87 17.95 -2.64
C LEU A 413 -10.00 19.20 -2.42
N PRO A 414 -9.15 19.21 -1.37
CA PRO A 414 -8.17 20.28 -1.21
C PRO A 414 -7.09 20.16 -2.28
N ALA A 415 -6.55 21.31 -2.72
CA ALA A 415 -5.50 21.38 -3.75
C ALA A 415 -4.22 20.62 -3.36
N GLN A 416 -3.91 20.63 -2.07
CA GLN A 416 -2.77 19.95 -1.47
C GLN A 416 -3.08 19.54 -0.04
N PHE A 417 -2.22 18.67 0.51
CA PHE A 417 -2.32 18.28 1.91
C PHE A 417 -1.76 19.36 2.83
N ASP A 418 -2.57 19.76 3.80
CA ASP A 418 -2.14 20.40 5.05
C ASP A 418 -2.75 19.64 6.23
N ALA A 419 -1.95 19.41 7.28
CA ALA A 419 -2.35 18.52 8.37
C ALA A 419 -3.46 19.11 9.25
N GLU A 420 -3.37 20.39 9.62
CA GLU A 420 -4.40 21.04 10.43
C GLU A 420 -5.66 21.28 9.59
N ASP A 421 -5.48 21.72 8.34
CA ASP A 421 -6.58 21.96 7.42
C ASP A 421 -7.39 20.70 7.14
N CYS A 422 -6.74 19.53 7.04
CA CYS A 422 -7.45 18.26 6.92
C CYS A 422 -8.35 18.01 8.14
N LEU A 423 -7.88 18.25 9.37
CA LEU A 423 -8.71 18.10 10.57
C LEU A 423 -9.89 19.08 10.57
N ARG A 424 -9.66 20.33 10.13
CA ARG A 424 -10.71 21.34 9.94
C ARG A 424 -11.76 20.89 8.92
N LEU A 425 -11.34 20.45 7.74
CA LEU A 425 -12.22 19.95 6.66
C LEU A 425 -12.99 18.70 7.08
N ILE A 426 -12.36 17.81 7.86
CA ILE A 426 -13.03 16.64 8.44
C ILE A 426 -14.21 17.07 9.30
N ALA A 427 -13.99 18.01 10.23
CA ALA A 427 -15.03 18.50 11.12
C ALA A 427 -16.13 19.27 10.37
N GLU A 428 -15.73 20.17 9.46
CA GLU A 428 -16.66 21.03 8.71
C GLU A 428 -17.60 20.23 7.81
N HIS A 429 -17.06 19.28 7.04
CA HIS A 429 -17.84 18.51 6.08
C HIS A 429 -18.33 17.17 6.64
N ARG A 430 -18.09 16.90 7.93
CA ARG A 430 -18.40 15.63 8.60
C ARG A 430 -17.89 14.43 7.81
N VAL A 431 -16.62 14.51 7.40
CA VAL A 431 -15.98 13.49 6.55
C VAL A 431 -16.06 12.14 7.23
N THR A 432 -16.42 11.11 6.47
CA THR A 432 -16.51 9.72 6.97
C THR A 432 -15.32 8.88 6.53
N THR A 433 -14.70 9.25 5.40
CA THR A 433 -13.57 8.52 4.81
C THR A 433 -12.45 9.48 4.45
N PHE A 434 -11.26 9.23 4.97
CA PHE A 434 -10.06 10.01 4.67
C PHE A 434 -9.07 9.17 3.85
N ILE A 435 -8.72 9.67 2.67
CA ILE A 435 -7.81 9.01 1.73
C ILE A 435 -6.41 9.61 1.90
N ALA A 436 -5.58 8.91 2.66
CA ALA A 436 -4.28 9.37 3.09
C ALA A 436 -3.13 8.60 2.41
N VAL A 437 -1.92 9.13 2.56
CA VAL A 437 -0.67 8.38 2.39
C VAL A 437 0.07 8.37 3.74
N PRO A 438 1.05 7.47 3.97
CA PRO A 438 1.67 7.32 5.30
C PRO A 438 2.22 8.61 5.91
N ILE A 439 2.83 9.49 5.10
CA ILE A 439 3.37 10.76 5.60
C ILE A 439 2.28 11.73 6.07
N MET A 440 1.06 11.66 5.51
CA MET A 440 -0.07 12.48 5.95
C MET A 440 -0.53 12.04 7.34
N VAL A 441 -0.62 10.71 7.56
CA VAL A 441 -0.94 10.13 8.86
C VAL A 441 0.10 10.55 9.91
N HIS A 442 1.39 10.43 9.56
CA HIS A 442 2.47 10.87 10.44
C HIS A 442 2.39 12.36 10.77
N ARG A 443 2.26 13.24 9.78
CA ARG A 443 2.17 14.70 10.00
C ARG A 443 0.99 15.11 10.86
N ILE A 444 -0.16 14.43 10.75
CA ILE A 444 -1.30 14.66 11.64
C ILE A 444 -0.97 14.25 13.08
N LEU A 445 -0.24 13.15 13.28
CA LEU A 445 0.18 12.72 14.62
C LEU A 445 1.23 13.66 15.24
N GLU A 446 2.05 14.32 14.42
CA GLU A 446 3.08 15.27 14.88
C GLU A 446 2.54 16.68 15.15
N LEU A 447 1.27 16.97 14.82
CA LEU A 447 0.64 18.21 15.25
C LEU A 447 0.60 18.29 16.79
N PRO A 448 0.75 19.50 17.38
CA PRO A 448 0.59 19.69 18.82
C PRO A 448 -0.77 19.15 19.31
N VAL A 449 -0.78 18.54 20.50
CA VAL A 449 -1.99 17.91 21.07
C VAL A 449 -3.20 18.85 21.04
N HIS A 450 -3.03 20.10 21.45
CA HIS A 450 -4.10 21.11 21.46
C HIS A 450 -4.66 21.47 20.07
N ILE A 451 -3.89 21.27 18.99
CA ILE A 451 -4.37 21.43 17.62
C ILE A 451 -5.13 20.18 17.17
N ARG A 452 -4.62 18.99 17.48
CA ARG A 452 -5.29 17.72 17.13
C ARG A 452 -6.65 17.58 17.79
N GLU A 453 -6.78 18.01 19.04
CA GLU A 453 -8.02 17.94 19.82
C GLU A 453 -9.00 19.10 19.54
N ARG A 454 -8.60 20.09 18.71
CA ARG A 454 -9.40 21.27 18.39
C ARG A 454 -10.62 20.96 17.53
N TYR A 455 -10.52 19.96 16.67
CA TYR A 455 -11.52 19.67 15.64
C TYR A 455 -12.24 18.34 15.95
N ASP A 456 -13.56 18.32 15.80
CA ASP A 456 -14.35 17.10 15.97
C ASP A 456 -14.18 16.16 14.78
N THR A 457 -13.37 15.12 14.96
CA THR A 457 -13.14 14.07 13.95
C THR A 457 -14.02 12.83 14.15
N SER A 458 -15.03 12.87 15.02
CA SER A 458 -15.86 11.71 15.38
C SER A 458 -16.70 11.15 14.23
N SER A 459 -16.86 11.89 13.12
CA SER A 459 -17.52 11.39 11.91
C SER A 459 -16.68 10.37 11.13
N LEU A 460 -15.35 10.36 11.32
CA LEU A 460 -14.46 9.45 10.60
C LEU A 460 -14.71 8.00 10.98
N ARG A 461 -14.81 7.15 9.97
CA ARG A 461 -14.96 5.70 10.10
C ARG A 461 -13.85 4.93 9.40
N VAL A 462 -13.22 5.56 8.41
CA VAL A 462 -12.17 4.96 7.58
C VAL A 462 -11.08 6.00 7.32
N VAL A 463 -9.84 5.64 7.64
CA VAL A 463 -8.63 6.29 7.14
C VAL A 463 -7.86 5.26 6.35
N ALA A 464 -7.89 5.38 5.02
CA ALA A 464 -7.20 4.44 4.13
C ALA A 464 -5.87 5.04 3.69
N SER A 465 -4.77 4.37 4.05
CA SER A 465 -3.40 4.77 3.73
C SER A 465 -2.79 3.83 2.69
N CYS A 466 -2.16 4.39 1.65
CA CYS A 466 -1.53 3.61 0.57
C CYS A 466 -0.27 4.31 0.03
N GLY A 467 0.55 3.58 -0.72
CA GLY A 467 1.58 4.15 -1.60
C GLY A 467 2.99 4.24 -1.01
N ALA A 468 3.16 3.95 0.28
CA ALA A 468 4.46 3.77 0.92
C ALA A 468 4.32 2.85 2.15
N PRO A 469 5.43 2.33 2.70
CA PRO A 469 5.40 1.64 3.99
C PRO A 469 4.81 2.52 5.10
N LEU A 470 3.97 1.91 5.94
CA LEU A 470 3.38 2.53 7.11
C LEU A 470 4.04 1.95 8.36
N ALA A 471 4.81 2.75 9.08
CA ALA A 471 5.60 2.29 10.22
C ALA A 471 4.70 1.79 11.37
N ALA A 472 5.09 0.69 12.01
CA ALA A 472 4.35 0.07 13.11
C ALA A 472 4.01 1.03 14.25
N ASN A 473 4.97 1.88 14.65
CA ASN A 473 4.75 2.89 15.69
C ASN A 473 3.70 3.92 15.27
N THR A 474 3.72 4.37 14.01
CA THR A 474 2.70 5.27 13.44
C THR A 474 1.32 4.62 13.45
N VAL A 475 1.22 3.34 13.09
CA VAL A 475 -0.03 2.57 13.13
C VAL A 475 -0.60 2.56 14.54
N LEU A 476 0.19 2.13 15.53
CA LEU A 476 -0.27 1.99 16.91
C LEU A 476 -0.66 3.36 17.49
N ARG A 477 0.19 4.38 17.35
CA ARG A 477 -0.11 5.76 17.81
C ARG A 477 -1.38 6.32 17.18
N PHE A 478 -1.59 6.07 15.89
CA PHE A 478 -2.81 6.51 15.21
C PHE A 478 -4.04 5.83 15.80
N MET A 479 -4.01 4.51 15.95
CA MET A 479 -5.17 3.76 16.43
C MET A 479 -5.47 4.03 17.91
N ASP A 480 -4.45 4.34 18.72
CA ASP A 480 -4.62 4.78 20.11
C ASP A 480 -5.22 6.19 20.21
N GLY A 481 -4.91 7.09 19.27
CA GLY A 481 -5.41 8.47 19.28
C GLY A 481 -6.74 8.69 18.57
N PHE A 482 -6.98 8.02 17.45
CA PHE A 482 -8.15 8.22 16.56
C PHE A 482 -9.08 7.00 16.51
N GLY A 483 -8.73 5.91 17.18
CA GLY A 483 -9.50 4.67 17.19
C GLY A 483 -9.18 3.71 16.04
N ASP A 484 -9.87 2.57 16.06
CA ASP A 484 -9.66 1.45 15.14
C ASP A 484 -10.30 1.69 13.77
N ILE A 485 -9.84 2.74 13.08
CA ILE A 485 -10.36 3.19 11.78
C ILE A 485 -9.29 3.26 10.68
N LEU A 486 -8.05 2.84 10.97
CA LEU A 486 -6.94 2.84 10.03
C LEU A 486 -6.93 1.57 9.17
N TYR A 487 -6.75 1.75 7.87
CA TYR A 487 -6.60 0.68 6.88
C TYR A 487 -5.30 0.91 6.10
N ASN A 488 -4.44 -0.11 6.04
CA ASN A 488 -3.21 -0.07 5.25
C ASN A 488 -3.44 -0.82 3.94
N VAL A 489 -3.32 -0.13 2.81
CA VAL A 489 -3.55 -0.69 1.47
C VAL A 489 -2.21 -0.86 0.78
N TYR A 490 -1.96 -2.07 0.29
CA TYR A 490 -0.81 -2.38 -0.56
C TYR A 490 -1.27 -2.65 -1.99
N GLY A 491 -0.54 -2.06 -2.94
CA GLY A 491 -0.80 -2.16 -4.36
C GLY A 491 0.17 -1.30 -5.15
N SER A 492 0.11 -1.46 -6.46
CA SER A 492 0.89 -0.68 -7.42
C SER A 492 -0.02 -0.15 -8.53
N THR A 493 0.53 0.64 -9.44
CA THR A 493 -0.24 1.12 -10.60
C THR A 493 -0.64 -0.02 -11.54
N GLU A 494 0.18 -1.07 -11.60
CA GLU A 494 0.07 -2.25 -12.46
C GLU A 494 -1.01 -3.22 -11.95
N VAL A 495 -1.10 -3.41 -10.63
CA VAL A 495 -2.04 -4.38 -10.02
C VAL A 495 -3.23 -3.73 -9.32
N SER A 496 -3.26 -2.39 -9.22
CA SER A 496 -4.22 -1.59 -8.45
C SER A 496 -4.17 -1.82 -6.95
N TRP A 497 -4.49 -3.03 -6.49
CA TRP A 497 -4.40 -3.47 -5.10
C TRP A 497 -4.01 -4.94 -5.04
N ALA A 498 -3.34 -5.30 -3.95
CA ALA A 498 -2.91 -6.66 -3.69
C ALA A 498 -3.46 -7.15 -2.35
N SER A 499 -3.33 -6.33 -1.30
CA SER A 499 -3.81 -6.63 0.03
C SER A 499 -4.25 -5.37 0.78
N VAL A 500 -5.09 -5.57 1.79
CA VAL A 500 -5.52 -4.53 2.73
C VAL A 500 -5.39 -5.08 4.13
N ALA A 501 -4.70 -4.39 5.03
CA ALA A 501 -4.76 -4.61 6.48
C ALA A 501 -5.89 -3.78 7.06
N ASP A 502 -6.82 -4.45 7.73
CA ASP A 502 -7.85 -3.78 8.51
C ASP A 502 -7.34 -3.45 9.93
N PRO A 503 -8.12 -2.73 10.75
CA PRO A 503 -7.73 -2.42 12.12
C PRO A 503 -7.37 -3.66 12.97
N SER A 504 -8.07 -4.79 12.79
CA SER A 504 -7.78 -6.01 13.54
C SER A 504 -6.42 -6.61 13.17
N ASP A 505 -6.08 -6.57 11.88
CA ASP A 505 -4.78 -6.99 11.38
C ASP A 505 -3.67 -6.07 11.88
N LEU A 506 -3.88 -4.75 11.83
CA LEU A 506 -2.93 -3.74 12.27
C LEU A 506 -2.70 -3.76 13.79
N ARG A 507 -3.73 -4.07 14.60
CA ARG A 507 -3.54 -4.28 16.05
C ARG A 507 -2.65 -5.49 16.32
N ALA A 508 -2.92 -6.60 15.63
CA ALA A 508 -2.19 -7.86 15.82
C ALA A 508 -0.76 -7.78 15.29
N ALA A 509 -0.59 -7.33 14.04
CA ALA A 509 0.66 -7.25 13.31
C ALA A 509 0.79 -5.88 12.61
N PRO A 510 1.28 -4.84 13.30
CA PRO A 510 1.28 -3.47 12.79
C PRO A 510 2.07 -3.21 11.51
N THR A 511 2.99 -4.12 11.14
CA THR A 511 3.81 -4.03 9.92
C THR A 511 3.17 -4.67 8.70
N THR A 512 2.03 -5.35 8.86
CA THR A 512 1.42 -6.12 7.78
C THR A 512 0.80 -5.24 6.69
N ALA A 513 0.87 -5.71 5.45
CA ALA A 513 0.06 -5.24 4.33
C ALA A 513 -1.33 -5.91 4.30
N GLY A 514 -1.61 -6.83 5.23
CA GLY A 514 -2.90 -7.46 5.44
C GLY A 514 -3.20 -8.56 4.42
N ARG A 515 -4.48 -8.73 4.10
CA ARG A 515 -4.97 -9.87 3.30
C ARG A 515 -5.57 -9.43 1.97
N PRO A 516 -5.58 -10.30 0.95
CA PRO A 516 -6.17 -9.98 -0.35
C PRO A 516 -7.67 -9.63 -0.25
N PRO A 517 -8.15 -8.60 -0.95
CA PRO A 517 -9.58 -8.35 -1.12
C PRO A 517 -10.26 -9.43 -1.95
N LEU A 518 -11.61 -9.49 -1.92
CA LEU A 518 -12.37 -10.49 -2.67
C LEU A 518 -12.02 -10.47 -4.17
N GLY A 519 -11.85 -11.65 -4.76
CA GLY A 519 -11.44 -11.82 -6.17
C GLY A 519 -9.97 -11.50 -6.44
N THR A 520 -9.14 -11.41 -5.40
CA THR A 520 -7.69 -11.17 -5.52
C THR A 520 -6.92 -12.44 -5.14
N ARG A 521 -5.95 -12.80 -5.97
CA ARG A 521 -4.98 -13.86 -5.75
C ARG A 521 -3.61 -13.23 -5.54
N VAL A 522 -2.92 -13.65 -4.47
CA VAL A 522 -1.56 -13.24 -4.14
C VAL A 522 -0.72 -14.49 -3.96
N ALA A 523 0.44 -14.52 -4.60
CA ALA A 523 1.43 -15.57 -4.42
C ALA A 523 2.81 -14.98 -4.16
N VAL A 524 3.62 -15.71 -3.40
CA VAL A 524 5.05 -15.41 -3.24
C VAL A 524 5.81 -16.48 -4.00
N LEU A 525 6.49 -16.11 -5.08
CA LEU A 525 7.14 -17.05 -5.99
C LEU A 525 8.66 -16.99 -5.87
N GLY A 526 9.31 -18.14 -6.06
CA GLY A 526 10.76 -18.25 -6.16
C GLY A 526 11.27 -17.96 -7.58
N PRO A 527 12.59 -18.05 -7.80
CA PRO A 527 13.20 -17.82 -9.12
C PRO A 527 12.71 -18.78 -10.23
N ASP A 528 12.19 -19.95 -9.87
CA ASP A 528 11.60 -20.92 -10.80
C ASP A 528 10.11 -20.67 -11.10
N LEU A 529 9.58 -19.51 -10.67
CA LEU A 529 8.18 -19.09 -10.78
C LEU A 529 7.19 -20.04 -10.09
N LYS A 530 7.64 -20.84 -9.12
CA LYS A 530 6.76 -21.64 -8.27
C LYS A 530 6.54 -20.99 -6.91
N PRO A 531 5.38 -21.23 -6.27
CA PRO A 531 5.14 -20.75 -4.92
C PRO A 531 6.23 -21.25 -3.95
N LEU A 532 6.68 -20.38 -3.07
CA LEU A 532 7.55 -20.76 -1.97
C LEU A 532 6.73 -21.33 -0.79
N PRO A 533 7.39 -21.78 0.28
CA PRO A 533 6.70 -22.08 1.52
C PRO A 533 6.16 -20.82 2.20
N VAL A 534 5.05 -20.95 2.93
CA VAL A 534 4.58 -19.91 3.86
C VAL A 534 5.72 -19.51 4.80
N GLY A 535 5.94 -18.20 4.96
CA GLY A 535 7.04 -17.63 5.74
C GLY A 535 8.33 -17.41 4.94
N ALA A 536 8.51 -18.02 3.77
CA ALA A 536 9.69 -17.76 2.93
C ALA A 536 9.52 -16.45 2.15
N THR A 537 10.63 -15.72 2.00
CA THR A 537 10.68 -14.46 1.22
C THR A 537 10.91 -14.77 -0.26
N GLY A 538 10.10 -14.17 -1.14
CA GLY A 538 10.21 -14.26 -2.59
C GLY A 538 9.47 -13.12 -3.30
N HIS A 539 9.33 -13.22 -4.63
CA HIS A 539 8.67 -12.19 -5.44
C HIS A 539 7.15 -12.23 -5.26
N ILE A 540 6.53 -11.08 -5.09
CA ILE A 540 5.09 -10.97 -4.89
C ILE A 540 4.40 -10.84 -6.25
N PHE A 541 3.58 -11.85 -6.56
CA PHE A 541 2.75 -11.92 -7.76
C PHE A 541 1.27 -11.73 -7.41
N VAL A 542 0.55 -10.94 -8.22
CA VAL A 542 -0.84 -10.56 -7.94
C VAL A 542 -1.71 -10.69 -9.18
N SER A 543 -2.92 -11.24 -9.00
CA SER A 543 -3.99 -11.21 -10.01
C SER A 543 -5.30 -10.70 -9.41
N ASN A 544 -6.01 -9.85 -10.15
CA ASN A 544 -7.35 -9.36 -9.84
C ASN A 544 -8.04 -8.79 -11.10
N HIS A 545 -9.25 -8.26 -10.98
CA HIS A 545 -10.02 -7.71 -12.12
C HIS A 545 -9.62 -6.28 -12.53
N MET A 546 -8.63 -5.67 -11.88
CA MET A 546 -8.09 -4.30 -12.13
C MET A 546 -6.59 -4.29 -12.46
N LEU A 547 -6.04 -5.37 -13.03
CA LEU A 547 -4.72 -5.31 -13.66
C LEU A 547 -4.72 -4.29 -14.80
N PHE A 548 -3.65 -3.50 -14.91
CA PHE A 548 -3.49 -2.47 -15.93
C PHE A 548 -3.54 -2.99 -17.37
N ASP A 549 -3.78 -2.09 -18.34
CA ASP A 549 -3.82 -2.42 -19.77
C ASP A 549 -2.42 -2.37 -20.43
N GLY A 550 -1.36 -2.49 -19.64
CA GLY A 550 0.03 -2.33 -20.06
C GLY A 550 0.52 -0.87 -20.06
N TYR A 551 1.83 -0.70 -20.29
CA TYR A 551 2.41 0.62 -20.46
C TYR A 551 2.30 1.12 -21.91
N VAL A 552 2.23 2.44 -22.07
CA VAL A 552 2.29 3.12 -23.37
C VAL A 552 3.67 2.94 -24.02
N ASN A 553 4.72 2.95 -23.19
CA ASN A 553 6.10 3.19 -23.62
C ASN A 553 7.13 2.26 -22.95
N SER A 554 6.71 1.11 -22.41
CA SER A 554 7.60 0.14 -21.76
C SER A 554 7.02 -1.27 -21.85
N ALA A 555 7.87 -2.29 -21.71
CA ALA A 555 7.41 -3.67 -21.59
C ALA A 555 6.65 -3.85 -20.26
N PRO A 556 5.59 -4.68 -20.22
CA PRO A 556 4.91 -5.02 -18.97
C PRO A 556 5.84 -5.80 -18.04
N PRO A 557 5.54 -5.86 -16.72
CA PRO A 557 6.25 -6.75 -15.80
C PRO A 557 6.09 -8.22 -16.19
N ASN A 558 6.89 -9.08 -15.55
CA ASN A 558 6.79 -10.53 -15.71
C ASN A 558 5.41 -11.03 -15.26
N GLU A 559 4.97 -12.14 -15.86
CA GLU A 559 3.70 -12.79 -15.54
C GLU A 559 3.92 -14.28 -15.26
N ALA A 560 3.21 -14.81 -14.26
CA ALA A 560 3.15 -16.23 -13.95
C ALA A 560 1.72 -16.61 -13.56
N ASP A 561 1.13 -17.62 -14.21
CA ASP A 561 -0.23 -18.10 -13.95
C ASP A 561 -1.31 -17.00 -13.89
N GLY A 562 -1.24 -16.01 -14.80
CA GLY A 562 -2.19 -14.89 -14.84
C GLY A 562 -2.01 -13.86 -13.71
N MET A 563 -0.91 -13.94 -12.96
CA MET A 563 -0.50 -12.98 -11.94
C MET A 563 0.68 -12.15 -12.45
N ILE A 564 0.68 -10.86 -12.13
CA ILE A 564 1.74 -9.91 -12.50
C ILE A 564 2.73 -9.78 -11.34
N ASP A 565 4.02 -9.79 -11.67
CA ASP A 565 5.11 -9.45 -10.75
C ASP A 565 5.02 -7.97 -10.34
N THR A 566 4.92 -7.73 -9.03
CA THR A 566 4.90 -6.37 -8.47
C THR A 566 6.29 -5.74 -8.42
N GLY A 567 7.35 -6.53 -8.56
CA GLY A 567 8.75 -6.16 -8.36
C GLY A 567 9.12 -5.93 -6.88
N ASP A 568 8.22 -6.31 -5.97
CA ASP A 568 8.43 -6.27 -4.53
C ASP A 568 8.67 -7.69 -4.00
N LEU A 569 9.55 -7.80 -3.01
CA LEU A 569 9.84 -9.02 -2.27
C LEU A 569 9.10 -9.02 -0.94
N GLY A 570 8.70 -10.20 -0.49
CA GLY A 570 8.04 -10.37 0.80
C GLY A 570 7.59 -11.80 1.03
N TYR A 571 6.72 -11.99 2.03
CA TYR A 571 6.25 -13.30 2.45
C TYR A 571 4.79 -13.27 2.89
N LEU A 572 4.17 -14.45 2.90
CA LEU A 572 2.86 -14.67 3.51
C LEU A 572 3.05 -15.36 4.86
N ASP A 573 2.34 -14.91 5.90
CA ASP A 573 2.30 -15.63 7.18
C ASP A 573 1.29 -16.78 7.18
N ALA A 574 1.31 -17.57 8.25
CA ALA A 574 0.41 -18.70 8.47
C ALA A 574 -1.08 -18.34 8.51
N THR A 575 -1.43 -17.05 8.60
CA THR A 575 -2.80 -16.55 8.55
C THR A 575 -3.15 -15.91 7.21
N GLY A 576 -2.25 -15.98 6.23
CA GLY A 576 -2.40 -15.41 4.90
C GLY A 576 -2.25 -13.88 4.85
N ARG A 577 -1.62 -13.27 5.86
CA ARG A 577 -1.25 -11.85 5.79
C ARG A 577 0.03 -11.70 5.00
N LEU A 578 0.06 -10.68 4.15
CA LEU A 578 1.22 -10.30 3.35
C LEU A 578 2.10 -9.33 4.12
N TYR A 579 3.41 -9.53 4.02
CA TYR A 579 4.46 -8.63 4.49
C TYR A 579 5.38 -8.31 3.33
N ILE A 580 5.89 -7.09 3.31
CA ILE A 580 6.71 -6.56 2.21
C ILE A 580 8.11 -6.27 2.78
N ASP A 581 9.12 -7.00 2.33
CA ASP A 581 10.50 -6.86 2.80
C ASP A 581 11.23 -5.73 2.08
N GLY A 582 10.86 -5.42 0.84
CA GLY A 582 11.46 -4.34 0.06
C GLY A 582 11.21 -4.49 -1.43
N ARG A 583 11.86 -3.63 -2.23
CA ARG A 583 11.94 -3.84 -3.68
C ARG A 583 13.17 -4.65 -4.01
N ASP A 584 13.06 -5.50 -5.04
CA ASP A 584 14.20 -6.23 -5.59
C ASP A 584 15.31 -5.26 -6.08
N ASP A 585 14.91 -4.14 -6.70
CA ASP A 585 15.83 -3.10 -7.19
C ASP A 585 16.47 -2.22 -6.08
N GLU A 586 15.98 -2.30 -4.83
CA GLU A 586 16.55 -1.62 -3.66
C GLU A 586 17.37 -2.57 -2.76
N MET A 587 17.50 -3.85 -3.13
CA MET A 587 18.27 -4.82 -2.36
C MET A 587 19.74 -4.42 -2.31
N ILE A 588 20.33 -4.43 -1.12
CA ILE A 588 21.73 -4.08 -0.88
C ILE A 588 22.52 -5.37 -0.71
N ILE A 589 23.48 -5.62 -1.59
CA ILE A 589 24.36 -6.79 -1.48
C ILE A 589 25.64 -6.38 -0.76
N SER A 590 25.73 -6.71 0.52
CA SER A 590 26.86 -6.33 1.39
C SER A 590 27.64 -7.57 1.83
N GLY A 591 28.83 -7.76 1.26
CA GLY A 591 29.69 -8.90 1.60
C GLY A 591 29.14 -10.26 1.16
N GLY A 592 28.35 -10.28 0.07
CA GLY A 592 27.68 -11.48 -0.43
C GLY A 592 26.33 -11.76 0.23
N GLU A 593 25.90 -10.96 1.20
CA GLU A 593 24.61 -11.08 1.88
C GLU A 593 23.58 -10.10 1.32
N ASN A 594 22.37 -10.60 1.10
CA ASN A 594 21.24 -9.79 0.66
C ASN A 594 20.61 -9.09 1.87
N VAL A 595 20.70 -7.77 1.90
CA VAL A 595 20.19 -6.94 2.98
C VAL A 595 19.15 -5.96 2.43
N PHE A 596 17.98 -5.94 3.05
CA PHE A 596 16.93 -5.00 2.70
C PHE A 596 17.02 -3.75 3.58
N PRO A 597 16.84 -2.53 3.00
CA PRO A 597 16.79 -1.30 3.78
C PRO A 597 15.67 -1.27 4.82
N ARG A 598 14.52 -1.86 4.50
CA ARG A 598 13.28 -1.69 5.25
C ARG A 598 13.31 -2.29 6.66
N PRO A 599 13.80 -3.52 6.90
CA PRO A 599 13.98 -4.02 8.28
C PRO A 599 14.79 -3.07 9.17
N VAL A 600 15.80 -2.40 8.61
CA VAL A 600 16.62 -1.40 9.32
C VAL A 600 15.83 -0.12 9.58
N GLU A 601 15.10 0.38 8.58
CA GLU A 601 14.21 1.54 8.72
C GLU A 601 13.12 1.29 9.78
N GLU A 602 12.48 0.12 9.77
CA GLU A 602 11.44 -0.27 10.74
C GLU A 602 12.02 -0.38 12.16
N ALA A 603 13.18 -1.01 12.33
CA ALA A 603 13.84 -1.08 13.62
C ALA A 603 14.15 0.32 14.18
N LEU A 604 14.70 1.21 13.36
CA LEU A 604 15.03 2.58 13.76
C LEU A 604 13.80 3.44 14.03
N ALA A 605 12.69 3.22 13.32
CA ALA A 605 11.43 3.94 13.55
C ALA A 605 10.78 3.66 14.93
N TYR A 606 11.24 2.63 15.64
CA TYR A 606 10.84 2.37 17.02
C TYR A 606 11.62 3.17 18.08
N LEU A 607 12.76 3.77 17.71
CA LEU A 607 13.50 4.63 18.64
C LEU A 607 12.67 5.89 18.93
N PRO A 608 12.35 6.20 20.20
CA PRO A 608 11.61 7.42 20.55
C PRO A 608 12.29 8.72 20.10
N GLN A 609 13.60 8.66 19.83
CA GLN A 609 14.42 9.77 19.35
C GLN A 609 14.29 10.01 17.84
N VAL A 610 13.84 9.01 17.08
CA VAL A 610 13.79 9.04 15.61
C VAL A 610 12.40 9.47 15.16
N SER A 611 12.35 10.56 14.39
CA SER A 611 11.13 11.03 13.74
C SER A 611 10.92 10.33 12.40
N GLU A 612 11.97 10.27 11.57
CA GLU A 612 11.93 9.65 10.24
C GLU A 612 13.28 9.02 9.92
N VAL A 613 13.28 8.00 9.05
CA VAL A 613 14.50 7.32 8.63
C VAL A 613 14.37 6.82 7.19
N ALA A 614 15.48 6.86 6.45
CA ALA A 614 15.65 6.20 5.17
C ALA A 614 17.01 5.49 5.13
N VAL A 615 17.05 4.30 4.56
CA VAL A 615 18.26 3.51 4.38
C VAL A 615 18.45 3.24 2.89
N VAL A 616 19.69 3.35 2.44
CA VAL A 616 20.10 3.11 1.05
C VAL A 616 21.40 2.33 0.99
N GLY A 617 21.61 1.62 -0.12
CA GLY A 617 22.90 1.03 -0.44
C GLY A 617 23.81 2.09 -1.04
N VAL A 618 25.07 2.11 -0.60
CA VAL A 618 26.14 2.89 -1.22
C VAL A 618 27.34 2.01 -1.51
N PRO A 619 28.18 2.33 -2.51
CA PRO A 619 29.36 1.53 -2.83
C PRO A 619 30.31 1.35 -1.63
N ASP A 620 30.87 0.16 -1.50
CA ASP A 620 31.91 -0.21 -0.55
C ASP A 620 32.99 -1.03 -1.28
N LEU A 621 34.27 -0.70 -1.08
CA LEU A 621 35.38 -1.36 -1.79
C LEU A 621 35.60 -2.82 -1.36
N GLU A 622 35.25 -3.16 -0.12
CA GLU A 622 35.47 -4.49 0.47
C GLU A 622 34.21 -5.36 0.39
N TYR A 623 33.03 -4.75 0.55
CA TYR A 623 31.74 -5.45 0.63
C TYR A 623 30.87 -5.31 -0.62
N GLY A 624 31.35 -4.61 -1.65
CA GLY A 624 30.58 -4.24 -2.84
C GLY A 624 29.61 -3.09 -2.55
N GLN A 625 28.69 -3.29 -1.61
CA GLN A 625 27.84 -2.24 -1.05
C GLN A 625 27.84 -2.28 0.48
N ARG A 626 27.41 -1.16 1.07
CA ARG A 626 27.17 -0.99 2.50
C ARG A 626 25.94 -0.14 2.72
N LEU A 627 25.35 -0.24 3.92
CA LEU A 627 24.19 0.55 4.30
C LEU A 627 24.59 1.97 4.74
N ALA A 628 23.85 2.96 4.25
CA ALA A 628 23.86 4.33 4.74
C ALA A 628 22.47 4.70 5.27
N ALA A 629 22.39 5.10 6.54
CA ALA A 629 21.16 5.52 7.19
C ALA A 629 21.09 7.05 7.28
N PHE A 630 19.99 7.61 6.83
CA PHE A 630 19.65 9.02 6.91
C PHE A 630 18.52 9.20 7.91
N VAL A 631 18.79 9.89 9.02
CA VAL A 631 17.91 9.93 10.19
C VAL A 631 17.49 11.37 10.48
N VAL A 632 16.18 11.59 10.63
CA VAL A 632 15.62 12.82 11.20
C VAL A 632 15.30 12.52 12.66
N LYS A 633 15.91 13.27 13.57
CA LYS A 633 15.72 13.09 15.02
C LYS A 633 14.82 14.15 15.60
N HIS A 634 14.09 13.81 16.66
CA HIS A 634 13.40 14.81 17.48
C HIS A 634 14.43 15.76 18.12
N GLU A 635 14.06 17.04 18.20
CA GLU A 635 14.92 18.07 18.78
C GLU A 635 15.27 17.74 20.24
N GLY A 636 16.54 17.94 20.62
CA GLY A 636 17.01 17.66 21.97
C GLY A 636 17.13 16.18 22.36
N SER A 637 16.88 15.23 21.45
CA SER A 637 16.86 13.78 21.75
C SER A 637 18.19 13.14 22.14
N GLY A 638 19.33 13.83 21.90
CA GLY A 638 20.66 13.32 22.24
C GLY A 638 21.15 12.13 21.40
N LEU A 639 20.39 11.67 20.40
CA LEU A 639 20.75 10.52 19.56
C LEU A 639 22.02 10.81 18.73
N ASP A 640 22.99 9.89 18.81
CA ASP A 640 24.21 9.88 18.01
C ASP A 640 24.32 8.64 17.11
N SER A 641 25.31 8.66 16.20
CA SER A 641 25.51 7.61 15.20
C SER A 641 25.91 6.25 15.80
N ASP A 642 26.62 6.23 16.91
CA ASP A 642 27.08 4.99 17.55
C ASP A 642 25.94 4.31 18.32
N MET A 643 25.05 5.10 18.92
CA MET A 643 23.77 4.61 19.46
C MET A 643 22.93 3.94 18.37
N VAL A 644 22.79 4.56 17.20
CA VAL A 644 22.07 3.99 16.04
C VAL A 644 22.69 2.65 15.60
N ARG A 645 24.01 2.62 15.40
CA ARG A 645 24.73 1.39 15.00
C ARG A 645 24.59 0.30 16.04
N SER A 646 24.78 0.64 17.32
CA SER A 646 24.64 -0.29 18.44
C SER A 646 23.22 -0.85 18.49
N TYR A 647 22.21 0.01 18.38
CA TYR A 647 20.81 -0.38 18.42
C TYR A 647 20.45 -1.40 17.34
N ILE A 648 20.94 -1.20 16.10
CA ILE A 648 20.73 -2.14 15.00
C ILE A 648 21.53 -3.43 15.18
N ARG A 649 22.78 -3.35 15.64
CA ARG A 649 23.64 -4.52 15.87
C ARG A 649 23.03 -5.53 16.84
N HIS A 650 22.26 -5.06 17.81
CA HIS A 650 21.57 -5.93 18.77
C HIS A 650 20.23 -6.49 18.26
N ARG A 651 19.76 -6.08 17.08
CA ARG A 651 18.42 -6.42 16.57
C ARG A 651 18.41 -7.10 15.21
N LEU A 652 19.36 -6.79 14.36
CA LEU A 652 19.44 -7.31 13.00
C LEU A 652 20.81 -7.95 12.75
N SER A 653 20.96 -8.59 11.60
CA SER A 653 22.24 -9.19 11.22
C SER A 653 23.36 -8.15 11.24
N ARG A 654 24.60 -8.57 11.49
CA ARG A 654 25.76 -7.66 11.42
C ARG A 654 25.89 -6.93 10.08
N PHE A 655 25.42 -7.55 8.99
CA PHE A 655 25.41 -6.98 7.64
C PHE A 655 24.34 -5.90 7.47
N SER A 656 23.35 -5.85 8.36
CA SER A 656 22.29 -4.84 8.39
C SER A 656 22.68 -3.58 9.17
N VAL A 657 23.85 -3.54 9.80
CA VAL A 657 24.30 -2.38 10.57
C VAL A 657 24.78 -1.27 9.61
N PRO A 658 24.15 -0.08 9.61
CA PRO A 658 24.60 1.02 8.75
C PRO A 658 26.03 1.43 9.06
N ARG A 659 26.88 1.47 8.03
CA ARG A 659 28.25 2.00 8.17
C ARG A 659 28.22 3.52 8.27
N ASP A 660 27.36 4.17 7.50
CA ASP A 660 27.12 5.60 7.61
C ASP A 660 25.81 5.89 8.33
N VAL A 661 25.83 6.89 9.19
CA VAL A 661 24.64 7.47 9.80
C VAL A 661 24.75 8.98 9.67
N THR A 662 23.81 9.58 8.93
CA THR A 662 23.76 11.01 8.67
C THR A 662 22.47 11.58 9.23
N PHE A 663 22.58 12.64 10.04
CA PHE A 663 21.41 13.34 10.57
C PHE A 663 20.99 14.48 9.65
N LEU A 664 19.70 14.52 9.30
CA LEU A 664 19.09 15.54 8.45
C LEU A 664 17.99 16.28 9.19
N SER A 665 17.69 17.51 8.76
CA SER A 665 16.51 18.24 9.22
C SER A 665 15.20 17.65 8.65
N SER A 666 15.26 17.10 7.43
CA SER A 666 14.12 16.45 6.76
C SER A 666 14.61 15.50 5.66
N LEU A 667 13.84 14.46 5.35
CA LEU A 667 14.11 13.58 4.20
C LEU A 667 13.59 14.20 2.88
N PRO A 668 14.31 14.06 1.75
CA PRO A 668 13.86 14.54 0.46
C PRO A 668 12.68 13.70 -0.03
N ARG A 669 11.60 14.37 -0.45
CA ARG A 669 10.34 13.73 -0.88
C ARG A 669 9.86 14.30 -2.21
N GLY A 670 9.13 13.48 -2.96
CA GLY A 670 8.37 13.93 -4.13
C GLY A 670 6.98 14.41 -3.76
N GLU A 671 6.23 14.88 -4.76
CA GLU A 671 4.86 15.43 -4.60
C GLU A 671 3.84 14.43 -4.01
N THR A 672 4.08 13.12 -4.18
CA THR A 672 3.24 12.07 -3.58
C THR A 672 3.58 11.79 -2.11
N GLY A 673 4.57 12.50 -1.56
CA GLY A 673 5.07 12.30 -0.21
C GLY A 673 6.04 11.13 -0.06
N LYS A 674 6.34 10.36 -1.13
CA LYS A 674 7.33 9.27 -1.11
C LYS A 674 8.75 9.81 -0.97
N ILE A 675 9.57 9.16 -0.16
CA ILE A 675 11.01 9.49 0.00
C ILE A 675 11.72 9.23 -1.33
N LEU A 676 12.48 10.21 -1.82
CA LEU A 676 13.30 10.08 -3.02
C LEU A 676 14.72 9.68 -2.62
N LYS A 677 14.92 8.39 -2.30
CA LYS A 677 16.19 7.81 -1.83
C LYS A 677 17.40 8.17 -2.69
N ARG A 678 17.22 8.25 -4.02
CA ARG A 678 18.27 8.67 -4.96
C ARG A 678 18.85 10.07 -4.72
N LEU A 679 18.10 10.97 -4.05
CA LEU A 679 18.55 12.32 -3.71
C LEU A 679 19.36 12.36 -2.41
N LEU A 680 19.40 11.27 -1.64
CA LEU A 680 20.22 11.13 -0.44
C LEU A 680 21.68 10.80 -0.78
N ILE A 681 21.93 10.29 -1.99
CA ILE A 681 23.24 9.87 -2.48
C ILE A 681 23.67 10.75 -3.66
N GLY A 682 24.97 11.01 -3.79
CA GLY A 682 25.50 11.82 -4.90
C GLY A 682 25.23 11.16 -6.26
N PRO A 683 25.17 11.95 -7.36
CA PRO A 683 25.00 11.42 -8.71
C PRO A 683 26.13 10.42 -9.05
N GLY A 684 25.79 9.14 -9.23
CA GLY A 684 26.72 8.06 -9.55
C GLY A 684 26.62 6.80 -8.68
N ALA A 685 25.88 6.84 -7.57
CA ALA A 685 25.76 5.70 -6.63
C ALA A 685 24.46 4.86 -6.80
N ALA A 686 23.56 5.25 -7.70
CA ALA A 686 22.18 4.77 -7.74
C ALA A 686 21.87 3.66 -8.76
N ASP A 687 22.84 3.18 -9.54
CA ASP A 687 22.60 2.11 -10.51
C ASP A 687 22.97 0.75 -9.87
N PRO A 688 21.98 -0.09 -9.49
CA PRO A 688 22.28 -1.45 -9.08
C PRO A 688 22.79 -2.27 -10.28
N PRO A 689 23.66 -3.26 -10.06
CA PRO A 689 24.07 -4.16 -11.12
C PRO A 689 22.84 -4.94 -11.63
N ILE A 690 22.61 -4.89 -12.94
CA ILE A 690 21.63 -5.75 -13.60
C ILE A 690 22.04 -7.20 -13.36
N ILE A 691 21.20 -7.98 -12.66
CA ILE A 691 21.40 -9.42 -12.51
C ILE A 691 21.29 -10.04 -13.91
N GLY A 692 22.44 -10.36 -14.50
CA GLY A 692 22.51 -11.05 -15.78
C GLY A 692 21.92 -12.45 -15.64
N THR A 693 20.95 -12.76 -16.49
CA THR A 693 20.55 -14.14 -16.79
C THR A 693 21.80 -14.96 -17.10
N VAL A 694 22.13 -15.92 -16.24
CA VAL A 694 23.19 -16.89 -16.51
C VAL A 694 22.74 -17.70 -17.72
N ALA A 695 23.40 -17.49 -18.85
CA ALA A 695 23.20 -18.31 -20.04
C ALA A 695 23.56 -19.76 -19.70
N PRO A 696 22.81 -20.77 -20.19
CA PRO A 696 23.15 -22.16 -19.95
C PRO A 696 24.47 -22.49 -20.66
N GLY A 697 25.53 -22.71 -19.88
CA GLY A 697 26.76 -23.31 -20.39
C GLY A 697 26.47 -24.73 -20.88
N THR A 698 26.85 -25.02 -22.11
CA THR A 698 26.86 -26.35 -22.71
C THR A 698 28.31 -26.85 -22.74
N PRO A 699 28.51 -28.17 -22.79
CA PRO A 699 28.50 -29.13 -21.68
C PRO A 699 29.75 -29.06 -20.76
#